data_AF-A0A1F6RZR8-F1
#
_entry.id   AF-A0A1F6RZR8-F1
#
_cell.length_a   1.000
_cell.length_b   1.000
_cell.length_c   1.000
_cell.angle_alpha   90.00
_cell.angle_beta   90.00
_cell.angle_gamma   90.00
#
_symmetry.space_group_name_H-M   'P 1'
#
loop_
_entity.id
_entity.type
_entity.pdbx_description
1 polymer ?
#
loop_
_entity_poly.entity_id
_entity_poly.type
_entity_poly.pdbx_seq_one_letter_code
_entity_poly.pdbx_strand_id
1 'polypeptide(L)'
;MELKDIQFVPKPEKDGTSEKPGDKGRELLEEASSNRPVVESFFDLDRLGEVWPESIVANETFLEQIKKRKELNDNLNNVVSRLPRPDISLEAAINQELITEDQVKKLYSSLCELLESDQDYRRIILYLPFEFLPNKNWHPKEDAFQQESERFRQTYMEAWKSLLSIHDVRANFVDGDVLEVDRRTRDLPRVAKAAHLLPKLIEKGFMKIENAIALMELTDDQTLKDSIADTLPVLADLGFITEKEIELMEKSGDQLIANMARIIISNMESRVQPGERPLGSITLTTVQNKLKEEFSRIDAEEFGDVTEKRRKWLKQKKKQEAVESLGENIGTAILAGNFADTEATSFLTSETNIESQQALVEGIRKAIETIATADIEKARTLYAQYKKTMLALRENNVSETNETLSKTFRRLRHLGIVDDRQLADLNIVIPKLAGPFSENIKLMENEIQEIQKMAATIESKPELSQLIYPAVLVFGSRLKGYGEQSADIDLGVFMRPGVSIDDRKELQDLLKEIFSHEKIRGEIVEFWLEEKDGQLSIRDFAERDVLLGESHWTHILFGAVWEGNKNAIRELREKLLVSYLYDTDKEIHGHDARSLYLEEMERDTLQYRLMHKGYERFFPPCGGIHTPHADEIDGESMFWDSGYRQMATKLFINRVFLPKIPQP
;
A
#
# COMPACT_ATOMS: atom_id res chain seq x y z
N MET A 1 24.57 -1.88 -48.03
CA MET A 1 23.65 -2.36 -49.09
C MET A 1 22.30 -1.74 -48.78
N GLU A 2 21.74 -1.06 -49.78
CA GLU A 2 20.69 -0.05 -49.67
C GLU A 2 19.36 -0.59 -49.11
N LEU A 3 18.71 0.23 -48.28
CA LEU A 3 17.30 0.09 -47.88
C LEU A 3 16.41 0.60 -49.02
N LYS A 4 15.61 -0.28 -49.61
CA LYS A 4 14.46 0.08 -50.45
C LYS A 4 13.27 -0.86 -50.21
N ASP A 5 12.11 -0.23 -50.19
CA ASP A 5 10.75 -0.73 -50.46
C ASP A 5 10.03 -1.58 -49.41
N ILE A 6 9.27 -0.90 -48.53
CA ILE A 6 7.98 -1.42 -48.06
C ILE A 6 6.91 -0.38 -48.40
N GLN A 7 6.01 -0.79 -49.32
CA GLN A 7 4.90 -0.01 -49.83
C GLN A 7 3.78 0.12 -48.77
N PHE A 8 3.24 1.33 -48.66
CA PHE A 8 2.03 1.64 -47.93
C PHE A 8 0.80 1.00 -48.60
N VAL A 9 0.07 0.18 -47.85
CA VAL A 9 -1.28 -0.29 -48.23
C VAL A 9 -2.31 0.78 -47.80
N PRO A 10 -3.23 1.21 -48.68
CA PRO A 10 -4.23 2.21 -48.34
C PRO A 10 -5.33 1.65 -47.45
N LYS A 11 -5.82 2.48 -46.52
CA LYS A 11 -6.98 2.22 -45.65
C LYS A 11 -8.23 1.92 -46.49
N PRO A 12 -9.07 0.93 -46.11
CA PRO A 12 -10.37 0.77 -46.74
C PRO A 12 -11.32 1.89 -46.31
N GLU A 13 -12.05 2.40 -47.31
CA GLU A 13 -13.15 3.35 -47.19
C GLU A 13 -14.23 2.82 -46.24
N LYS A 14 -14.70 3.68 -45.34
CA LYS A 14 -15.86 3.41 -44.49
C LYS A 14 -17.12 3.64 -45.32
N ASP A 15 -17.78 2.56 -45.70
CA ASP A 15 -19.16 2.60 -46.17
C ASP A 15 -20.09 2.98 -45.02
N GLY A 16 -20.94 3.97 -45.27
CA GLY A 16 -21.86 4.53 -44.30
C GLY A 16 -23.10 3.66 -44.12
N THR A 17 -23.33 3.22 -42.88
CA THR A 17 -24.68 3.04 -42.32
C THR A 17 -24.65 3.51 -40.86
N SER A 18 -25.39 4.58 -40.59
CA SER A 18 -25.55 5.17 -39.26
C SER A 18 -26.63 4.43 -38.48
N GLU A 19 -26.25 3.40 -37.74
CA GLU A 19 -27.05 2.97 -36.60
C GLU A 19 -26.78 3.93 -35.43
N LYS A 20 -27.82 4.67 -35.02
CA LYS A 20 -27.79 5.48 -33.81
C LYS A 20 -27.44 4.57 -32.62
N PRO A 21 -26.49 4.93 -31.74
CA PRO A 21 -26.26 4.20 -30.50
C PRO A 21 -27.44 4.47 -29.56
N GLY A 22 -28.52 3.72 -29.73
CA GLY A 22 -29.73 3.78 -28.92
C GLY A 22 -29.79 2.59 -27.96
N ASP A 23 -30.05 2.88 -26.69
CA ASP A 23 -30.26 1.96 -25.56
C ASP A 23 -29.10 1.07 -25.09
N LYS A 24 -28.53 0.18 -25.91
CA LYS A 24 -27.52 -0.78 -25.38
C LYS A 24 -26.21 -0.13 -24.91
N GLY A 25 -25.78 0.93 -25.59
CA GLY A 25 -24.62 1.71 -25.17
C GLY A 25 -24.89 2.50 -23.89
N ARG A 26 -26.15 2.89 -23.64
CA ARG A 26 -26.56 3.63 -22.44
C ARG A 26 -26.68 2.69 -21.24
N GLU A 27 -27.27 1.50 -21.41
CA GLU A 27 -27.31 0.46 -20.38
C GLU A 27 -25.92 -0.02 -19.94
N LEU A 28 -25.00 -0.28 -20.89
CA LEU A 28 -23.63 -0.69 -20.56
C LEU A 28 -22.80 0.43 -19.89
N LEU A 29 -23.08 1.70 -20.23
CA LEU A 29 -22.44 2.85 -19.59
C LEU A 29 -23.05 3.15 -18.21
N GLU A 30 -24.35 2.93 -18.02
CA GLU A 30 -25.07 3.10 -16.75
C GLU A 30 -24.85 1.95 -15.75
N GLU A 31 -24.56 0.72 -16.19
CA GLU A 31 -24.08 -0.36 -15.32
C GLU A 31 -22.66 -0.08 -14.80
N ALA A 32 -21.84 0.62 -15.60
CA ALA A 32 -20.47 0.93 -15.22
C ALA A 32 -20.34 2.03 -14.14
N SER A 33 -21.42 2.74 -13.78
CA SER A 33 -21.39 3.87 -12.82
C SER A 33 -21.76 3.50 -11.38
N SER A 34 -22.63 2.50 -11.20
CA SER A 34 -22.99 1.99 -9.86
C SER A 34 -21.85 1.21 -9.24
N ASN A 35 -21.10 0.46 -10.05
CA ASN A 35 -20.14 -0.55 -9.60
C ASN A 35 -18.73 0.00 -9.42
N ARG A 36 -18.57 1.27 -9.05
CA ARG A 36 -17.25 1.88 -8.79
C ARG A 36 -17.15 2.42 -7.37
N PRO A 37 -15.97 2.35 -6.74
CA PRO A 37 -15.70 3.14 -5.55
C PRO A 37 -15.98 4.62 -5.77
N VAL A 38 -16.73 5.23 -4.85
CA VAL A 38 -17.17 6.62 -4.96
C VAL A 38 -15.98 7.58 -5.09
N VAL A 39 -14.86 7.30 -4.41
CA VAL A 39 -13.63 8.10 -4.53
C VAL A 39 -13.06 8.15 -5.96
N GLU A 40 -13.33 7.14 -6.80
CA GLU A 40 -12.87 7.13 -8.20
C GLU A 40 -13.63 8.13 -9.06
N SER A 41 -14.86 8.48 -8.68
CA SER A 41 -15.66 9.47 -9.41
C SER A 41 -14.99 10.85 -9.41
N PHE A 42 -14.19 11.17 -8.38
CA PHE A 42 -13.43 12.41 -8.31
C PHE A 42 -12.39 12.55 -9.43
N PHE A 43 -12.07 11.49 -10.17
CA PHE A 43 -11.08 11.54 -11.25
C PHE A 43 -11.72 11.39 -12.64
N ASP A 44 -13.05 11.33 -12.71
CA ASP A 44 -13.85 11.16 -13.93
C ASP A 44 -14.86 12.33 -14.04
N LEU A 45 -14.34 13.51 -14.42
CA LEU A 45 -15.11 14.77 -14.49
C LEU A 45 -16.39 14.65 -15.33
N ASP A 46 -16.33 13.87 -16.42
CA ASP A 46 -17.45 13.70 -17.35
C ASP A 46 -18.61 12.91 -16.74
N ARG A 47 -18.35 12.17 -15.64
CA ARG A 47 -19.30 11.26 -15.00
C ARG A 47 -19.66 11.65 -13.58
N LEU A 48 -19.27 12.84 -13.12
CA LEU A 48 -19.58 13.32 -11.77
C LEU A 48 -21.10 13.33 -11.48
N GLY A 49 -21.91 13.74 -12.46
CA GLY A 49 -23.37 13.79 -12.34
C GLY A 49 -24.06 12.42 -12.24
N GLU A 50 -23.32 11.32 -12.44
CA GLU A 50 -23.83 9.96 -12.24
C GLU A 50 -23.73 9.53 -10.76
N VAL A 51 -22.90 10.20 -9.96
CA VAL A 51 -22.58 9.82 -8.58
C VAL A 51 -23.02 10.90 -7.59
N TRP A 52 -22.89 12.16 -7.96
CA TRP A 52 -23.12 13.31 -7.08
C TRP A 52 -24.33 14.12 -7.51
N PRO A 53 -25.11 14.69 -6.57
CA PRO A 53 -26.23 15.55 -6.88
C PRO A 53 -25.75 16.85 -7.55
N GLU A 54 -26.65 17.50 -8.31
CA GLU A 54 -26.35 18.72 -9.07
C GLU A 54 -25.79 19.85 -8.20
N SER A 55 -26.25 19.97 -6.95
CA SER A 55 -25.74 20.98 -5.99
C SER A 55 -24.24 20.84 -5.70
N ILE A 56 -23.71 19.62 -5.73
CA ILE A 56 -22.29 19.34 -5.53
C ILE A 56 -21.53 19.50 -6.84
N VAL A 57 -22.07 18.98 -7.95
CA VAL A 57 -21.43 19.08 -9.27
C VAL A 57 -21.31 20.54 -9.73
N ALA A 58 -22.26 21.40 -9.36
CA ALA A 58 -22.22 22.83 -9.67
C ALA A 58 -21.32 23.65 -8.72
N ASN A 59 -20.78 23.05 -7.66
CA ASN A 59 -19.95 23.76 -6.69
C ASN A 59 -18.53 24.01 -7.25
N GLU A 60 -18.15 25.28 -7.40
CA GLU A 60 -16.86 25.66 -7.99
C GLU A 60 -15.66 25.18 -7.16
N THR A 61 -15.74 25.25 -5.83
CA THR A 61 -14.68 24.82 -4.91
C THR A 61 -14.44 23.32 -5.01
N PHE A 62 -15.51 22.52 -5.09
CA PHE A 62 -15.45 21.07 -5.32
C PHE A 62 -14.75 20.74 -6.65
N LEU A 63 -15.18 21.38 -7.74
CA LEU A 63 -14.63 21.15 -9.08
C LEU A 63 -13.15 21.58 -9.18
N GLU A 64 -12.78 22.69 -8.54
CA GLU A 64 -11.39 23.19 -8.53
C GLU A 64 -10.46 22.20 -7.83
N GLN A 65 -10.83 21.70 -6.64
CA GLN A 65 -10.02 20.73 -5.91
C GLN A 65 -9.82 19.44 -6.69
N ILE A 66 -10.90 18.93 -7.32
CA ILE A 66 -10.83 17.76 -8.19
C ILE A 66 -9.87 17.98 -9.37
N LYS A 67 -9.97 19.13 -10.05
CA LYS A 67 -9.10 19.45 -11.19
C LYS A 67 -7.62 19.50 -10.77
N LYS A 68 -7.31 20.18 -9.67
CA LYS A 68 -5.94 20.25 -9.13
C LYS A 68 -5.42 18.86 -8.75
N ARG A 69 -6.26 18.03 -8.12
CA ARG A 69 -5.89 16.67 -7.74
C ARG A 69 -5.62 15.79 -8.96
N LYS A 70 -6.46 15.91 -10.00
CA LYS A 70 -6.27 15.23 -11.27
C LYS A 70 -4.99 15.68 -11.98
N GLU A 71 -4.73 16.99 -12.03
CA GLU A 71 -3.51 17.55 -12.63
C GLU A 71 -2.26 17.03 -11.91
N LEU A 72 -2.24 17.00 -10.57
CA LEU A 72 -1.16 16.40 -9.80
C LEU A 72 -0.95 14.93 -10.17
N ASN A 73 -2.03 14.13 -10.26
CA ASN A 73 -1.92 12.72 -10.65
C ASN A 73 -1.37 12.56 -12.08
N ASP A 74 -1.82 13.39 -13.02
CA ASP A 74 -1.35 13.37 -14.41
C ASP A 74 0.14 13.75 -14.48
N ASN A 75 0.57 14.80 -13.76
CA ASN A 75 1.97 15.22 -13.66
C ASN A 75 2.86 14.15 -13.02
N LEU A 76 2.38 13.47 -11.97
CA LEU A 76 3.08 12.34 -11.37
C LEU A 76 3.24 11.18 -12.38
N ASN A 77 2.16 10.79 -13.06
CA ASN A 77 2.19 9.69 -14.02
C ASN A 77 3.10 10.01 -15.22
N ASN A 78 3.15 11.28 -15.65
CA ASN A 78 4.03 11.75 -16.72
C ASN A 78 5.52 11.56 -16.40
N VAL A 79 5.90 11.61 -15.11
CA VAL A 79 7.25 11.32 -14.63
C VAL A 79 7.43 9.82 -14.41
N VAL A 80 6.59 9.21 -13.57
CA VAL A 80 6.73 7.82 -13.11
C VAL A 80 6.72 6.81 -14.26
N SER A 81 5.84 6.98 -15.26
CA SER A 81 5.74 6.05 -16.39
C SER A 81 6.96 6.00 -17.31
N ARG A 82 7.87 6.98 -17.18
CA ARG A 82 9.10 7.09 -17.97
C ARG A 82 10.32 6.56 -17.24
N LEU A 83 10.21 6.30 -15.93
CA LEU A 83 11.31 5.77 -15.14
C LEU A 83 11.38 4.25 -15.32
N PRO A 84 12.52 3.69 -15.78
CA PRO A 84 12.65 2.25 -15.95
C PRO A 84 12.73 1.51 -14.60
N ARG A 85 13.12 2.21 -13.52
CA ARG A 85 13.14 1.72 -12.15
C ARG A 85 12.75 2.84 -11.17
N PRO A 86 12.18 2.50 -10.00
CA PRO A 86 11.74 3.50 -9.03
C PRO A 86 12.88 4.16 -8.23
N ASP A 87 14.08 3.55 -8.21
CA ASP A 87 15.27 4.04 -7.49
C ASP A 87 16.11 5.07 -8.28
N ILE A 88 15.65 5.48 -9.46
CA ILE A 88 16.34 6.49 -10.28
C ILE A 88 15.91 7.88 -9.84
N SER A 89 16.88 8.71 -9.43
CA SER A 89 16.63 10.12 -9.09
C SER A 89 16.14 10.94 -10.29
N LEU A 90 15.34 11.97 -10.04
CA LEU A 90 14.85 12.86 -11.10
C LEU A 90 15.99 13.55 -11.86
N GLU A 91 17.07 13.92 -11.16
CA GLU A 91 18.29 14.45 -11.75
C GLU A 91 18.93 13.45 -12.73
N ALA A 92 19.09 12.19 -12.31
CA ALA A 92 19.65 11.14 -13.17
C ALA A 92 18.74 10.87 -14.38
N ALA A 93 17.42 10.86 -14.19
CA ALA A 93 16.45 10.65 -15.25
C ALA A 93 16.46 11.78 -16.29
N ILE A 94 16.63 13.03 -15.88
CA ILE A 94 16.82 14.18 -16.79
C ILE A 94 18.13 14.05 -17.56
N ASN A 95 19.23 13.70 -16.87
CA ASN A 95 20.54 13.53 -17.52
C ASN A 95 20.57 12.37 -18.53
N GLN A 96 19.70 11.37 -18.34
CA GLN A 96 19.51 10.25 -19.26
C GLN A 96 18.42 10.50 -20.31
N GLU A 97 17.86 11.71 -20.37
CA GLU A 97 16.80 12.11 -21.31
C GLU A 97 15.52 11.25 -21.22
N LEU A 98 15.27 10.62 -20.06
CA LEU A 98 14.07 9.83 -19.81
C LEU A 98 12.86 10.73 -19.56
N ILE A 99 13.10 11.89 -18.92
CA ILE A 99 12.13 12.94 -18.62
C ILE A 99 12.78 14.32 -18.85
N THR A 100 11.97 15.38 -18.85
CA THR A 100 12.44 16.77 -19.04
C THR A 100 12.38 17.59 -17.75
N GLU A 101 13.14 18.69 -17.71
CA GLU A 101 13.07 19.70 -16.63
C GLU A 101 11.63 20.24 -16.46
N ASP A 102 10.91 20.47 -17.57
CA ASP A 102 9.52 20.96 -17.52
C ASP A 102 8.56 19.96 -16.87
N GLN A 103 8.73 18.65 -17.10
CA GLN A 103 7.92 17.63 -16.45
C GLN A 103 8.12 17.62 -14.93
N VAL A 104 9.37 17.73 -14.47
CA VAL A 104 9.67 17.77 -13.02
C VAL A 104 9.20 19.07 -12.39
N LYS A 105 9.40 20.21 -13.06
CA LYS A 105 8.90 21.52 -12.61
C LYS A 105 7.38 21.49 -12.40
N LYS A 106 6.61 20.92 -13.33
CA LYS A 106 5.15 20.77 -13.20
C LYS A 106 4.76 19.88 -12.03
N LEU A 107 5.46 18.75 -11.84
CA LEU A 107 5.25 17.88 -10.69
C LEU A 107 5.49 18.63 -9.36
N TYR A 108 6.60 19.36 -9.25
CA TYR A 108 6.90 20.16 -8.06
C TYR A 108 5.85 21.25 -7.82
N SER A 109 5.42 22.00 -8.84
CA SER A 109 4.37 23.01 -8.71
C SER A 109 3.08 22.42 -8.15
N SER A 110 2.60 21.31 -8.72
CA SER A 110 1.38 20.65 -8.25
C SER A 110 1.50 20.06 -6.83
N LEU A 111 2.69 19.58 -6.45
CA LEU A 111 2.96 19.13 -5.07
C LEU A 111 2.98 20.31 -4.09
N CYS A 112 3.62 21.42 -4.44
CA CYS A 112 3.62 22.64 -3.64
C CYS A 112 2.19 23.15 -3.41
N GLU A 113 1.41 23.26 -4.48
CA GLU A 113 0.01 23.68 -4.41
C GLU A 113 -0.82 22.79 -3.47
N LEU A 114 -0.62 21.47 -3.51
CA LEU A 114 -1.28 20.55 -2.60
C LEU A 114 -0.90 20.81 -1.14
N LEU A 115 0.40 20.90 -0.85
CA LEU A 115 0.93 21.04 0.51
C LEU A 115 0.63 22.41 1.15
N GLU A 116 0.50 23.45 0.31
CA GLU A 116 0.19 24.82 0.71
C GLU A 116 -1.32 25.05 0.90
N SER A 117 -2.17 24.37 0.12
CA SER A 117 -3.61 24.60 0.14
C SER A 117 -4.36 23.91 1.28
N ASP A 118 -3.91 22.75 1.73
CA ASP A 118 -4.59 21.96 2.77
C ASP A 118 -3.59 21.20 3.64
N GLN A 119 -3.64 21.46 4.95
CA GLN A 119 -2.73 20.85 5.93
C GLN A 119 -2.96 19.35 6.08
N ASP A 120 -4.18 18.86 5.85
CA ASP A 120 -4.51 17.44 5.96
C ASP A 120 -3.70 16.59 4.95
N TYR A 121 -3.29 17.17 3.82
CA TYR A 121 -2.53 16.47 2.79
C TYR A 121 -1.01 16.52 2.98
N ARG A 122 -0.51 17.20 4.02
CA ARG A 122 0.95 17.27 4.30
C ARG A 122 1.57 15.91 4.53
N ARG A 123 0.79 14.93 5.00
CA ARG A 123 1.21 13.54 5.23
C ARG A 123 1.74 12.84 3.97
N ILE A 124 1.42 13.34 2.77
CA ILE A 124 1.98 12.79 1.51
C ILE A 124 3.52 12.74 1.51
N ILE A 125 4.20 13.67 2.19
CA ILE A 125 5.66 13.70 2.23
C ILE A 125 6.29 12.46 2.87
N LEU A 126 5.53 11.77 3.74
CA LEU A 126 5.96 10.51 4.35
C LEU A 126 6.14 9.42 3.31
N TYR A 127 5.43 9.52 2.18
CA TYR A 127 5.40 8.52 1.11
C TYR A 127 6.13 8.96 -0.16
N LEU A 128 6.47 10.25 -0.32
CA LEU A 128 7.18 10.72 -1.51
C LEU A 128 8.50 9.95 -1.71
N PRO A 129 8.80 9.44 -2.92
CA PRO A 129 10.09 8.81 -3.20
C PRO A 129 11.25 9.74 -2.85
N PHE A 130 12.29 9.22 -2.20
CA PHE A 130 13.46 10.04 -1.86
C PHE A 130 14.22 10.49 -3.11
N GLU A 131 14.06 9.75 -4.20
CA GLU A 131 14.52 10.02 -5.56
C GLU A 131 13.92 11.30 -6.14
N PHE A 132 12.76 11.74 -5.61
CA PHE A 132 12.10 12.97 -6.00
C PHE A 132 12.59 14.18 -5.20
N LEU A 133 13.39 13.97 -4.16
CA LEU A 133 13.98 15.08 -3.43
C LEU A 133 15.20 15.62 -4.19
N PRO A 134 15.23 16.92 -4.55
CA PRO A 134 16.37 17.52 -5.23
C PRO A 134 17.61 17.44 -4.35
N ASN A 135 18.73 16.95 -4.90
CA ASN A 135 19.99 16.96 -4.15
C ASN A 135 20.46 18.42 -3.96
N LYS A 136 21.09 18.71 -2.83
CA LYS A 136 21.68 20.05 -2.54
C LYS A 136 22.58 20.59 -3.65
N ASN A 137 23.29 19.71 -4.36
CA ASN A 137 24.23 20.07 -5.42
C ASN A 137 23.60 20.05 -6.82
N TRP A 138 22.31 19.77 -6.92
CA TRP A 138 21.62 19.78 -8.20
C TRP A 138 21.29 21.21 -8.61
N HIS A 139 21.74 21.58 -9.80
CA HIS A 139 21.52 22.90 -10.37
C HIS A 139 20.82 22.75 -11.73
N PRO A 140 19.47 22.87 -11.75
CA PRO A 140 18.71 22.96 -13.00
C PRO A 140 19.26 24.00 -13.97
N LYS A 141 19.12 23.76 -15.27
CA LYS A 141 19.58 24.71 -16.30
C LYS A 141 18.67 25.92 -16.42
N GLU A 142 17.37 25.72 -16.25
CA GLU A 142 16.37 26.79 -16.33
C GLU A 142 16.19 27.50 -14.97
N ASP A 143 16.34 28.83 -14.94
CA ASP A 143 16.11 29.65 -13.74
C ASP A 143 14.72 29.41 -13.13
N ALA A 144 13.69 29.27 -13.97
CA ALA A 144 12.33 29.00 -13.52
C ALA A 144 12.22 27.64 -12.81
N PHE A 145 12.95 26.62 -13.28
CA PHE A 145 12.97 25.32 -12.62
C PHE A 145 13.78 25.38 -11.32
N GLN A 146 14.88 26.13 -11.28
CA GLN A 146 15.63 26.35 -10.04
C GLN A 146 14.77 26.99 -8.95
N GLN A 147 13.98 28.03 -9.30
CA GLN A 147 13.04 28.67 -8.38
C GLN A 147 11.99 27.69 -7.87
N GLU A 148 11.38 26.89 -8.75
CA GLU A 148 10.35 25.92 -8.36
C GLU A 148 10.92 24.79 -7.50
N SER A 149 12.13 24.32 -7.80
CA SER A 149 12.81 23.30 -6.98
C SER A 149 13.13 23.81 -5.57
N GLU A 150 13.49 25.08 -5.43
CA GLU A 150 13.73 25.69 -4.12
C GLU A 150 12.42 25.93 -3.36
N ARG A 151 11.34 26.36 -4.04
CA ARG A 151 10.00 26.42 -3.45
C ARG A 151 9.58 25.05 -2.92
N PHE A 152 9.71 24.00 -3.74
CA PHE A 152 9.39 22.63 -3.31
C PHE A 152 10.19 22.21 -2.07
N ARG A 153 11.49 22.52 -2.02
CA ARG A 153 12.33 22.23 -0.86
C ARG A 153 11.80 22.93 0.41
N GLN A 154 11.39 24.20 0.30
CA GLN A 154 10.84 24.97 1.42
C GLN A 154 9.49 24.40 1.86
N THR A 155 8.55 24.22 0.94
CA THR A 155 7.20 23.70 1.21
C THR A 155 7.25 22.29 1.80
N TYR A 156 8.14 21.42 1.30
CA TYR A 156 8.39 20.09 1.87
C TYR A 156 8.86 20.18 3.33
N MET A 157 9.82 21.08 3.63
CA MET A 157 10.36 21.22 4.98
C MET A 157 9.36 21.85 5.96
N GLU A 158 8.47 22.72 5.50
CA GLU A 158 7.35 23.23 6.31
C GLU A 158 6.35 22.12 6.65
N ALA A 159 5.98 21.31 5.66
CA ALA A 159 5.14 20.14 5.88
C ALA A 159 5.80 19.17 6.87
N TRP A 160 7.09 18.87 6.68
CA TRP A 160 7.87 18.00 7.56
C TRP A 160 7.87 18.49 9.01
N LYS A 161 8.14 19.78 9.24
CA LYS A 161 8.10 20.37 10.59
C LYS A 161 6.74 20.21 11.25
N SER A 162 5.65 20.41 10.51
CA SER A 162 4.30 20.27 11.09
C SER A 162 3.97 18.83 11.50
N LEU A 163 4.57 17.83 10.82
CA LEU A 163 4.35 16.42 11.13
C LEU A 163 5.21 15.90 12.30
N LEU A 164 6.17 16.67 12.81
CA LEU A 164 6.98 16.25 13.96
C LEU A 164 6.18 16.07 15.25
N SER A 165 5.01 16.71 15.35
CA SER A 165 4.10 16.61 16.49
C SER A 165 3.06 15.47 16.36
N ILE A 166 3.07 14.75 15.24
CA ILE A 166 2.10 13.68 14.98
C ILE A 166 2.68 12.34 15.42
N HIS A 167 1.97 11.64 16.31
CA HIS A 167 2.40 10.36 16.88
C HIS A 167 1.62 9.20 16.27
N ASP A 168 2.21 8.56 15.28
CA ASP A 168 1.62 7.41 14.63
C ASP A 168 1.94 6.12 15.40
N VAL A 169 1.07 5.12 15.29
CA VAL A 169 1.38 3.76 15.75
C VAL A 169 2.56 3.22 14.93
N ARG A 170 3.67 2.83 15.57
CA ARG A 170 4.89 2.36 14.89
C ARG A 170 4.62 1.20 13.94
N ALA A 171 3.75 0.28 14.35
CA ALA A 171 3.37 -0.87 13.53
C ALA A 171 2.85 -0.43 12.14
N ASN A 172 2.14 0.70 12.00
CA ASN A 172 1.70 1.26 10.70
C ASN A 172 2.83 1.50 9.68
N PHE A 173 4.09 1.44 10.10
CA PHE A 173 5.26 1.63 9.24
C PHE A 173 6.28 0.49 9.29
N VAL A 174 6.01 -0.58 10.03
CA VAL A 174 6.90 -1.74 10.18
C VAL A 174 6.30 -2.92 9.44
N ASP A 175 5.25 -3.47 10.03
CA ASP A 175 4.63 -4.70 9.61
C ASP A 175 3.12 -4.56 9.59
N GLY A 176 2.62 -3.31 9.66
CA GLY A 176 1.24 -2.79 9.80
C GLY A 176 0.30 -3.63 10.68
N ASP A 177 0.85 -4.43 11.57
CA ASP A 177 0.11 -5.41 12.35
C ASP A 177 -0.62 -4.74 13.52
N VAL A 178 -1.55 -3.87 13.14
CA VAL A 178 -2.27 -2.95 13.99
C VAL A 178 -3.58 -3.63 14.32
N LEU A 179 -3.56 -4.41 15.41
CA LEU A 179 -4.78 -5.03 15.92
C LEU A 179 -5.87 -3.99 16.15
N GLU A 180 -7.13 -4.34 15.92
CA GLU A 180 -8.27 -3.52 16.37
C GLU A 180 -8.12 -3.23 17.86
N VAL A 181 -8.48 -2.01 18.28
CA VAL A 181 -8.27 -1.53 19.65
C VAL A 181 -8.86 -2.49 20.69
N ASP A 182 -9.96 -3.15 20.36
CA ASP A 182 -10.70 -4.05 21.27
C ASP A 182 -10.05 -5.42 21.43
N ARG A 183 -9.04 -5.72 20.60
CA ARG A 183 -8.19 -6.91 20.70
C ARG A 183 -6.84 -6.60 21.34
N ARG A 184 -6.61 -5.36 21.78
CA ARG A 184 -5.35 -4.94 22.42
C ARG A 184 -5.45 -5.02 23.93
N THR A 185 -4.36 -5.47 24.56
CA THR A 185 -4.19 -5.45 26.02
C THR A 185 -3.49 -4.18 26.52
N ARG A 186 -2.90 -3.39 25.61
CA ARG A 186 -2.18 -2.12 25.89
C ARG A 186 -2.14 -1.22 24.65
N ASP A 187 -1.85 0.07 24.83
CA ASP A 187 -1.57 0.95 23.68
C ASP A 187 -0.31 0.47 22.94
N LEU A 188 -0.30 0.67 21.63
CA LEU A 188 0.83 0.26 20.79
C LEU A 188 1.95 1.32 20.87
N PRO A 189 3.22 0.92 20.71
CA PRO A 189 4.31 1.88 20.61
C PRO A 189 4.04 2.92 19.52
N ARG A 190 4.30 4.19 19.84
CA ARG A 190 4.13 5.32 18.93
C ARG A 190 5.47 5.90 18.53
N VAL A 191 5.50 6.52 17.35
CA VAL A 191 6.67 7.21 16.79
C VAL A 191 6.23 8.51 16.10
N ALA A 192 7.12 9.49 16.08
CA ALA A 192 7.02 10.64 15.18
C ALA A 192 7.66 10.25 13.84
N LYS A 193 6.90 9.59 12.95
CA LYS A 193 7.49 8.98 11.73
C LYS A 193 8.19 10.00 10.82
N ALA A 194 7.79 11.27 10.85
CA ALA A 194 8.49 12.35 10.17
C ALA A 194 9.96 12.47 10.62
N ALA A 195 10.26 12.28 11.91
CA ALA A 195 11.63 12.30 12.42
C ALA A 195 12.47 11.15 11.84
N HIS A 196 11.89 9.97 11.61
CA HIS A 196 12.63 8.85 11.00
C HIS A 196 13.17 9.18 9.61
N LEU A 197 12.61 10.18 8.89
CA LEU A 197 13.11 10.61 7.57
C LEU A 197 14.47 11.34 7.62
N LEU A 198 14.96 11.71 8.81
CA LEU A 198 16.20 12.48 8.99
C LEU A 198 17.41 11.94 8.20
N PRO A 199 17.70 10.63 8.13
CA PRO A 199 18.80 10.10 7.32
C PRO A 199 18.75 10.57 5.87
N LYS A 200 17.58 10.53 5.25
CA LYS A 200 17.39 10.96 3.85
C LYS A 200 17.37 12.47 3.71
N LEU A 201 16.83 13.21 4.68
CA LEU A 201 16.87 14.67 4.65
C LEU A 201 18.30 15.22 4.80
N ILE A 202 19.14 14.56 5.59
CA ILE A 202 20.56 14.89 5.73
C ILE A 202 21.33 14.49 4.48
N GLU A 203 21.13 13.27 3.97
CA GLU A 203 21.72 12.80 2.70
C GLU A 203 21.44 13.78 1.54
N LYS A 204 20.20 14.27 1.45
CA LYS A 204 19.76 15.21 0.40
C LYS A 204 20.18 16.66 0.66
N GLY A 205 20.64 16.97 1.88
CA GLY A 205 21.04 18.31 2.30
C GLY A 205 19.88 19.26 2.59
N PHE A 206 18.68 18.73 2.84
CA PHE A 206 17.51 19.48 3.33
C PHE A 206 17.71 19.90 4.80
N MET A 207 18.46 19.11 5.56
CA MET A 207 18.78 19.34 6.95
C MET A 207 20.28 19.06 7.20
N LYS A 208 20.85 19.70 8.23
CA LYS A 208 22.16 19.34 8.77
C LYS A 208 22.01 18.58 10.08
N ILE A 209 22.98 17.75 10.41
CA ILE A 209 22.99 16.94 11.64
C ILE A 209 22.86 17.81 12.91
N GLU A 210 23.47 18.99 12.95
CA GLU A 210 23.42 19.88 14.12
C GLU A 210 21.99 20.38 14.37
N ASN A 211 21.18 20.54 13.31
CA ASN A 211 19.78 20.91 13.46
C ASN A 211 18.94 19.76 14.03
N ALA A 212 19.28 18.51 13.73
CA ALA A 212 18.59 17.34 14.28
C ALA A 212 18.90 17.18 15.78
N ILE A 213 20.18 17.34 16.16
CA ILE A 213 20.61 17.33 17.57
C ILE A 213 19.94 18.48 18.33
N ALA A 214 19.94 19.70 17.77
CA ALA A 214 19.28 20.84 18.40
C ALA A 214 17.76 20.62 18.55
N LEU A 215 17.09 20.01 17.56
CA LEU A 215 15.68 19.66 17.66
C LEU A 215 15.42 18.68 18.81
N MET A 216 16.29 17.69 18.98
CA MET A 216 16.22 16.71 20.07
C MET A 216 16.42 17.37 21.44
N GLU A 217 17.33 18.34 21.56
CA GLU A 217 17.56 19.10 22.81
C GLU A 217 16.39 20.02 23.17
N LEU A 218 15.76 20.63 22.17
CA LEU A 218 14.73 21.66 22.38
C LEU A 218 13.33 21.10 22.57
N THR A 219 13.08 19.84 22.23
CA THR A 219 11.76 19.23 22.35
C THR A 219 11.52 18.64 23.74
N ASP A 220 10.34 18.94 24.30
CA ASP A 220 9.82 18.28 25.51
C ASP A 220 8.97 17.05 25.17
N ASP A 221 8.67 16.82 23.89
CA ASP A 221 7.95 15.65 23.40
C ASP A 221 8.88 14.43 23.39
N GLN A 222 8.65 13.51 24.33
CA GLN A 222 9.45 12.29 24.48
C GLN A 222 9.35 11.37 23.26
N THR A 223 8.18 11.23 22.64
CA THR A 223 8.01 10.38 21.45
C THR A 223 8.84 10.92 20.29
N LEU A 224 8.83 12.23 20.08
CA LEU A 224 9.68 12.87 19.08
C LEU A 224 11.16 12.71 19.42
N LYS A 225 11.53 12.91 20.69
CA LYS A 225 12.92 12.78 21.15
C LYS A 225 13.48 11.37 20.90
N ASP A 226 12.71 10.34 21.26
CA ASP A 226 13.06 8.94 21.03
C ASP A 226 13.14 8.65 19.53
N SER A 227 12.17 9.14 18.75
CA SER A 227 12.17 8.96 17.27
C SER A 227 13.37 9.63 16.59
N ILE A 228 13.90 10.73 17.13
CA ILE A 228 15.16 11.32 16.63
C ILE A 228 16.35 10.46 17.06
N ALA A 229 16.37 9.97 18.31
CA ALA A 229 17.43 9.11 18.83
C ALA A 229 17.62 7.84 18.00
N ASP A 230 16.51 7.20 17.59
CA ASP A 230 16.48 6.02 16.72
C ASP A 230 17.24 6.25 15.39
N THR A 231 17.31 7.50 14.90
CA THR A 231 18.00 7.82 13.65
C THR A 231 19.51 7.98 13.78
N LEU A 232 20.04 8.24 14.98
CA LEU A 232 21.44 8.62 15.17
C LEU A 232 22.43 7.47 14.85
N PRO A 233 22.19 6.21 15.27
CA PRO A 233 23.04 5.09 14.86
C PRO A 233 23.07 4.89 13.34
N VAL A 234 21.92 5.04 12.68
CA VAL A 234 21.81 4.95 11.21
C VAL A 234 22.61 6.07 10.53
N LEU A 235 22.50 7.30 11.04
CA LEU A 235 23.27 8.43 10.54
C LEU A 235 24.78 8.23 10.71
N ALA A 236 25.22 7.62 11.82
CA ALA A 236 26.62 7.25 12.03
C ALA A 236 27.08 6.15 11.06
N ASP A 237 26.25 5.13 10.81
CA ASP A 237 26.54 4.07 9.85
C ASP A 237 26.70 4.60 8.42
N LEU A 238 25.87 5.58 8.04
CA LEU A 238 25.94 6.27 6.76
C LEU A 238 27.09 7.29 6.68
N GLY A 239 27.83 7.52 7.77
CA GLY A 239 28.98 8.42 7.83
C GLY A 239 28.61 9.90 7.91
N PHE A 240 27.39 10.23 8.35
CA PHE A 240 26.93 11.62 8.50
C PHE A 240 27.23 12.23 9.87
N ILE A 241 27.61 11.42 10.85
CA ILE A 241 28.06 11.88 12.18
C ILE A 241 29.59 11.80 12.23
N THR A 242 30.26 12.94 12.41
CA THR A 242 31.71 13.01 12.59
C THR A 242 32.10 13.05 14.06
N GLU A 243 33.40 12.91 14.35
CA GLU A 243 33.94 13.03 15.72
C GLU A 243 33.52 14.34 16.40
N LYS A 244 33.44 15.44 15.64
CA LYS A 244 33.01 16.74 16.17
C LYS A 244 31.56 16.72 16.64
N GLU A 245 30.66 16.06 15.90
CA GLU A 245 29.26 15.93 16.34
C GLU A 245 29.14 14.98 17.53
N ILE A 246 29.94 13.91 17.58
CA ILE A 246 29.99 13.03 18.76
C ILE A 246 30.41 13.83 20.00
N GLU A 247 31.47 14.63 19.92
CA GLU A 247 31.91 15.49 21.03
C GLU A 247 30.82 16.48 21.48
N LEU A 248 30.03 17.01 20.54
CA LEU A 248 28.91 17.89 20.85
C LEU A 248 27.83 17.13 21.62
N MET A 249 27.48 15.93 21.16
CA MET A 249 26.49 15.08 21.80
C MET A 249 26.92 14.63 23.21
N GLU A 250 28.20 14.28 23.42
CA GLU A 250 28.73 13.91 24.74
C GLU A 250 28.67 15.07 25.75
N LYS A 251 28.79 16.30 25.28
CA LYS A 251 28.74 17.53 26.10
C LYS A 251 27.30 18.04 26.29
N SER A 252 26.30 17.40 25.69
CA SER A 252 24.91 17.80 25.82
C SER A 252 24.44 17.70 27.28
N GLY A 253 23.57 18.63 27.68
CA GLY A 253 22.87 18.56 28.97
C GLY A 253 21.77 17.50 29.00
N ASP A 254 21.37 16.97 27.84
CA ASP A 254 20.39 15.89 27.73
C ASP A 254 21.07 14.51 27.84
N GLN A 255 20.64 13.73 28.83
CA GLN A 255 21.24 12.43 29.13
C GLN A 255 21.06 11.41 28.00
N LEU A 256 19.95 11.49 27.25
CA LEU A 256 19.70 10.57 26.14
C LEU A 256 20.69 10.83 24.99
N ILE A 257 20.92 12.10 24.66
CA ILE A 257 21.90 12.49 23.61
C ILE A 257 23.31 12.04 23.99
N ALA A 258 23.72 12.30 25.24
CA ALA A 258 25.02 11.88 25.73
C ALA A 258 25.17 10.34 25.74
N ASN A 259 24.10 9.60 26.03
CA ASN A 259 24.10 8.14 25.95
C ASN A 259 24.20 7.65 24.50
N MET A 260 23.49 8.28 23.56
CA MET A 260 23.57 7.93 22.14
C MET A 260 24.98 8.14 21.58
N ALA A 261 25.69 9.18 22.00
CA ALA A 261 27.09 9.37 21.62
C ALA A 261 27.95 8.17 22.03
N ARG A 262 27.81 7.68 23.27
CA ARG A 262 28.55 6.51 23.77
C ARG A 262 28.20 5.23 23.00
N ILE A 263 26.92 5.04 22.65
CA ILE A 263 26.48 3.89 21.83
C ILE A 263 27.17 3.95 20.47
N ILE A 264 27.17 5.12 19.81
CA ILE A 264 27.82 5.30 18.51
C ILE A 264 29.32 5.01 18.60
N ILE A 265 30.02 5.54 19.60
CA ILE A 265 31.46 5.28 19.82
C ILE A 265 31.71 3.78 19.99
N SER A 266 30.96 3.13 20.88
CA SER A 266 31.07 1.69 21.13
C SER A 266 30.86 0.88 19.85
N ASN A 267 29.87 1.25 19.04
CA ASN A 267 29.55 0.57 17.79
C ASN A 267 30.61 0.79 16.70
N MET A 268 31.20 1.99 16.65
CA MET A 268 32.32 2.29 15.75
C MET A 268 33.58 1.50 16.13
N GLU A 269 33.87 1.36 17.42
CA GLU A 269 34.99 0.56 17.94
C GLU A 269 34.75 -0.95 17.76
N SER A 270 33.50 -1.40 17.84
CA SER A 270 33.12 -2.81 17.71
C SER A 270 32.83 -3.25 16.28
N ARG A 271 33.24 -2.49 15.25
CA ARG A 271 33.17 -2.91 13.83
C ARG A 271 34.10 -4.10 13.56
N VAL A 272 33.78 -5.24 14.16
CA VAL A 272 34.22 -6.56 13.75
C VAL A 272 33.45 -6.85 12.48
N GLN A 273 34.16 -7.03 11.37
CA GLN A 273 33.54 -7.54 10.15
C GLN A 273 32.74 -8.80 10.51
N PRO A 274 31.46 -8.93 10.10
CA PRO A 274 30.74 -10.17 10.27
C PRO A 274 31.59 -11.25 9.60
N GLY A 275 32.21 -12.11 10.40
CA GLY A 275 32.91 -13.25 9.86
C GLY A 275 31.86 -14.07 9.12
N GLU A 276 32.01 -14.20 7.80
CA GLU A 276 31.21 -15.12 7.00
C GLU A 276 31.33 -16.49 7.67
N ARG A 277 30.31 -16.90 8.41
CA ARG A 277 30.20 -18.30 8.79
C ARG A 277 30.05 -19.02 7.45
N PRO A 278 30.96 -19.94 7.09
CA PRO A 278 30.78 -20.69 5.86
C PRO A 278 29.42 -21.37 5.94
N LEU A 279 28.52 -20.97 5.04
CA LEU A 279 27.25 -21.66 4.85
C LEU A 279 27.63 -23.11 4.53
N GLY A 280 27.38 -24.03 5.47
CA GLY A 280 27.54 -25.45 5.21
C GLY A 280 26.75 -25.84 3.95
N SER A 281 27.16 -26.92 3.27
CA SER A 281 26.50 -27.37 2.03
C SER A 281 24.99 -27.45 2.20
N ILE A 282 24.25 -26.63 1.44
CA ILE A 282 22.79 -26.63 1.48
C ILE A 282 22.27 -27.76 0.61
N THR A 283 21.58 -28.70 1.25
CA THR A 283 20.91 -29.84 0.62
C THR A 283 19.45 -29.93 1.07
N LEU A 284 18.60 -30.66 0.35
CA LEU A 284 17.21 -30.94 0.72
C LEU A 284 17.10 -31.44 2.17
N THR A 285 17.93 -32.40 2.56
CA THR A 285 17.93 -32.95 3.91
C THR A 285 18.24 -31.88 4.96
N THR A 286 19.21 -31.00 4.70
CA THR A 286 19.52 -29.90 5.63
C THR A 286 18.39 -28.89 5.74
N VAL A 287 17.70 -28.59 4.63
CA VAL A 287 16.55 -27.67 4.62
C VAL A 287 15.37 -28.27 5.40
N GLN A 288 15.01 -29.52 5.12
CA GLN A 288 13.93 -30.23 5.81
C GLN A 288 14.18 -30.32 7.32
N ASN A 289 15.40 -30.65 7.73
CA ASN A 289 15.74 -30.75 9.15
C ASN A 289 15.65 -29.40 9.87
N LYS A 290 16.16 -28.33 9.25
CA LYS A 290 16.08 -26.97 9.81
C LYS A 290 14.63 -26.48 9.91
N LEU A 291 13.81 -26.67 8.87
CA LEU A 291 12.39 -26.32 8.92
C LEU A 291 11.65 -27.09 10.01
N LYS A 292 11.92 -28.40 10.15
CA LYS A 292 11.30 -29.23 11.17
C LYS A 292 11.64 -28.76 12.58
N GLU A 293 12.91 -28.44 12.84
CA GLU A 293 13.38 -27.91 14.12
C GLU A 293 12.73 -26.55 14.43
N GLU A 294 12.75 -25.64 13.46
CA GLU A 294 12.16 -24.31 13.59
C GLU A 294 10.65 -24.35 13.79
N PHE A 295 9.93 -25.17 13.03
CA PHE A 295 8.48 -25.29 13.17
C PHE A 295 8.10 -25.89 14.51
N SER A 296 8.87 -26.86 15.00
CA SER A 296 8.67 -27.42 16.34
C SER A 296 8.85 -26.35 17.42
N ARG A 297 9.86 -25.47 17.26
CA ARG A 297 10.09 -24.32 18.16
C ARG A 297 8.93 -23.32 18.11
N ILE A 298 8.46 -22.95 16.91
CA ILE A 298 7.34 -22.02 16.71
C ILE A 298 6.03 -22.60 17.28
N ASP A 299 5.80 -23.89 17.08
CA ASP A 299 4.59 -24.56 17.57
C ASP A 299 4.56 -24.65 19.10
N ALA A 300 5.73 -24.71 19.74
CA ALA A 300 5.88 -24.68 21.20
C ALA A 300 5.86 -23.26 21.80
N GLU A 301 5.91 -22.20 20.98
CA GLU A 301 5.98 -20.83 21.46
C GLU A 301 4.66 -20.35 22.09
N GLU A 302 4.78 -19.68 23.25
CA GLU A 302 3.66 -19.02 23.93
C GLU A 302 3.59 -17.53 23.57
N PHE A 303 2.51 -17.14 22.89
CA PHE A 303 2.29 -15.76 22.43
C PHE A 303 1.54 -14.88 23.46
N GLY A 304 1.56 -15.27 24.73
CA GLY A 304 0.84 -14.58 25.80
C GLY A 304 -0.69 -14.56 25.59
N ASP A 305 -1.32 -13.49 26.09
CA ASP A 305 -2.77 -13.30 26.07
C ASP A 305 -3.24 -12.76 24.71
N VAL A 306 -3.45 -13.68 23.76
CA VAL A 306 -4.00 -13.41 22.43
C VAL A 306 -5.10 -14.40 22.09
N THR A 307 -6.05 -13.99 21.24
CA THR A 307 -7.12 -14.87 20.75
C THR A 307 -6.57 -16.08 19.99
N GLU A 308 -7.32 -17.18 19.93
CA GLU A 308 -6.90 -18.38 19.20
C GLU A 308 -6.67 -18.13 17.70
N LYS A 309 -7.57 -17.36 17.06
CA LYS A 309 -7.43 -16.92 15.65
C LYS A 309 -6.12 -16.16 15.45
N ARG A 310 -5.77 -15.26 16.39
CA ARG A 310 -4.53 -14.49 16.35
C ARG A 310 -3.30 -15.36 16.58
N ARG A 311 -3.34 -16.28 17.54
CA ARG A 311 -2.25 -17.22 17.81
C ARG A 311 -1.92 -18.08 16.58
N LYS A 312 -2.95 -18.61 15.92
CA LYS A 312 -2.79 -19.38 14.67
C LYS A 312 -2.13 -18.54 13.57
N TRP A 313 -2.57 -17.29 13.43
CA TRP A 313 -1.99 -16.36 12.46
C TRP A 313 -0.51 -16.04 12.76
N LEU A 314 -0.14 -15.77 14.02
CA LEU A 314 1.24 -15.49 14.44
C LEU A 314 2.17 -16.67 14.16
N LYS A 315 1.72 -17.90 14.47
CA LYS A 315 2.48 -19.12 14.15
C LYS A 315 2.69 -19.28 12.65
N GLN A 316 1.65 -19.04 11.84
CA GLN A 316 1.76 -19.12 10.38
C GLN A 316 2.73 -18.06 9.83
N LYS A 317 2.70 -16.82 10.35
CA LYS A 317 3.63 -15.75 9.97
C LYS A 317 5.09 -16.15 10.24
N LYS A 318 5.39 -16.62 11.47
CA LYS A 318 6.75 -17.08 11.82
C LYS A 318 7.23 -18.28 10.99
N LYS A 319 6.33 -19.22 10.65
CA LYS A 319 6.66 -20.36 9.77
C LYS A 319 7.03 -19.88 8.36
N GLN A 320 6.30 -18.90 7.84
CA GLN A 320 6.61 -18.27 6.55
C GLN A 320 7.97 -17.55 6.58
N GLU A 321 8.26 -16.78 7.64
CA GLU A 321 9.58 -16.11 7.83
C GLU A 321 10.73 -17.12 7.85
N ALA A 322 10.55 -18.27 8.50
CA ALA A 322 11.54 -19.35 8.50
C ALA A 322 11.78 -19.95 7.10
N VAL A 323 10.73 -20.11 6.29
CA VAL A 323 10.82 -20.55 4.89
C VAL A 323 11.59 -19.51 4.05
N GLU A 324 11.29 -18.22 4.21
CA GLU A 324 11.94 -17.14 3.48
C GLU A 324 13.43 -16.95 3.86
N SER A 325 13.77 -17.16 5.14
CA SER A 325 15.14 -17.17 5.63
C SER A 325 15.94 -18.34 5.06
N LEU A 326 15.34 -19.53 4.96
CA LEU A 326 15.99 -20.66 4.29
C LEU A 326 16.09 -20.49 2.78
N GLY A 327 15.09 -19.87 2.16
CA GLY A 327 15.17 -19.44 0.76
C GLY A 327 16.35 -18.49 0.53
N GLU A 328 16.58 -17.54 1.43
CA GLU A 328 17.76 -16.65 1.34
C GLU A 328 19.08 -17.41 1.36
N ASN A 329 19.21 -18.38 2.28
CA ASN A 329 20.39 -19.22 2.35
C ASN A 329 20.59 -20.00 1.03
N ILE A 330 19.53 -20.59 0.46
CA ILE A 330 19.56 -21.26 -0.85
C ILE A 330 20.00 -20.27 -1.94
N GLY A 331 19.44 -19.06 -1.95
CA GLY A 331 19.79 -18.01 -2.90
C GLY A 331 21.28 -17.66 -2.83
N THR A 332 21.83 -17.44 -1.64
CA THR A 332 23.27 -17.20 -1.44
C THR A 332 24.12 -18.37 -1.93
N ALA A 333 23.68 -19.62 -1.70
CA ALA A 333 24.39 -20.80 -2.22
C ALA A 333 24.35 -20.89 -3.75
N ILE A 334 23.23 -20.53 -4.40
CA ILE A 334 23.12 -20.42 -5.87
C ILE A 334 24.11 -19.39 -6.39
N LEU A 335 24.15 -18.20 -5.79
CA LEU A 335 25.06 -17.11 -6.19
C LEU A 335 26.54 -17.48 -6.02
N ALA A 336 26.86 -18.24 -4.98
CA ALA A 336 28.21 -18.75 -4.73
C ALA A 336 28.60 -19.94 -5.61
N GLY A 337 27.68 -20.47 -6.44
CA GLY A 337 27.90 -21.68 -7.25
C GLY A 337 27.95 -22.98 -6.43
N ASN A 338 27.51 -22.94 -5.16
CA ASN A 338 27.52 -24.06 -4.22
C ASN A 338 26.18 -24.82 -4.19
N PHE A 339 25.27 -24.54 -5.13
CA PHE A 339 23.98 -25.20 -5.26
C PHE A 339 23.80 -25.72 -6.69
N ALA A 340 23.83 -27.04 -6.85
CA ALA A 340 23.80 -27.69 -8.17
C ALA A 340 22.37 -27.93 -8.67
N ASP A 341 22.16 -27.99 -9.99
CA ASP A 341 20.86 -28.29 -10.60
C ASP A 341 20.28 -29.64 -10.15
N THR A 342 21.16 -30.62 -9.92
CA THR A 342 20.78 -31.93 -9.37
C THR A 342 20.19 -31.81 -7.97
N GLU A 343 20.71 -30.87 -7.17
CA GLU A 343 20.19 -30.60 -5.83
C GLU A 343 18.79 -29.96 -5.94
N ALA A 344 18.60 -28.97 -6.82
CA ALA A 344 17.28 -28.38 -7.07
C ALA A 344 16.24 -29.42 -7.51
N THR A 345 16.66 -30.41 -8.30
CA THR A 345 15.77 -31.50 -8.78
C THR A 345 15.31 -32.41 -7.64
N SER A 346 16.09 -32.55 -6.57
CA SER A 346 15.72 -33.41 -5.42
C SER A 346 14.45 -32.94 -4.71
N PHE A 347 14.15 -31.63 -4.76
CA PHE A 347 12.95 -31.01 -4.17
C PHE A 347 11.66 -31.31 -4.96
N LEU A 348 11.76 -31.87 -6.17
CA LEU A 348 10.61 -32.23 -7.00
C LEU A 348 9.97 -33.57 -6.60
N THR A 349 10.56 -34.29 -5.65
CA THR A 349 10.10 -35.61 -5.24
C THR A 349 8.82 -35.51 -4.40
N SER A 350 7.96 -36.53 -4.50
CA SER A 350 6.70 -36.61 -3.72
C SER A 350 6.91 -36.70 -2.20
N GLU A 351 8.12 -37.00 -1.75
CA GLU A 351 8.52 -37.06 -0.33
C GLU A 351 8.96 -35.69 0.22
N THR A 352 9.10 -34.68 -0.65
CA THR A 352 9.47 -33.32 -0.25
C THR A 352 8.26 -32.61 0.35
N ASN A 353 8.40 -32.03 1.54
CA ASN A 353 7.34 -31.24 2.14
C ASN A 353 7.19 -29.89 1.41
N ILE A 354 5.96 -29.38 1.44
CA ILE A 354 5.55 -28.15 0.75
C ILE A 354 6.48 -26.99 1.10
N GLU A 355 6.86 -26.86 2.37
CA GLU A 355 7.66 -25.73 2.86
C GLU A 355 9.10 -25.75 2.34
N SER A 356 9.67 -26.94 2.09
CA SER A 356 10.99 -27.03 1.44
C SER A 356 10.91 -26.65 -0.04
N GLN A 357 9.81 -27.00 -0.73
CA GLN A 357 9.59 -26.58 -2.11
C GLN A 357 9.45 -25.05 -2.19
N GLN A 358 8.71 -24.45 -1.26
CA GLN A 358 8.59 -23.00 -1.15
C GLN A 358 9.95 -22.35 -0.89
N ALA A 359 10.76 -22.88 0.02
CA ALA A 359 12.12 -22.38 0.28
C ALA A 359 13.00 -22.42 -0.98
N LEU A 360 12.92 -23.49 -1.78
CA LEU A 360 13.63 -23.56 -3.06
C LEU A 360 13.18 -22.47 -4.04
N VAL A 361 11.87 -22.29 -4.21
CA VAL A 361 11.31 -21.26 -5.10
C VAL A 361 11.75 -19.86 -4.65
N GLU A 362 11.67 -19.58 -3.35
CA GLU A 362 12.11 -18.32 -2.75
C GLU A 362 13.62 -18.09 -2.97
N GLY A 363 14.45 -19.13 -2.85
CA GLY A 363 15.89 -19.03 -3.08
C GLY A 363 16.27 -18.79 -4.53
N ILE A 364 15.64 -19.48 -5.47
CA ILE A 364 15.80 -19.21 -6.92
C ILE A 364 15.39 -17.77 -7.22
N ARG A 365 14.23 -17.34 -6.71
CA ARG A 365 13.72 -15.98 -6.89
C ARG A 365 14.71 -14.94 -6.35
N LYS A 366 15.13 -15.04 -5.08
CA LYS A 366 16.06 -14.11 -4.44
C LYS A 366 17.38 -14.03 -5.21
N ALA A 367 17.96 -15.16 -5.62
CA ALA A 367 19.19 -15.16 -6.41
C ALA A 367 19.03 -14.41 -7.76
N ILE A 368 17.93 -14.65 -8.47
CA ILE A 368 17.65 -13.95 -9.74
C ILE A 368 17.48 -12.45 -9.51
N GLU A 369 16.70 -12.06 -8.49
CA GLU A 369 16.47 -10.65 -8.16
C GLU A 369 17.77 -9.93 -7.78
N THR A 370 18.63 -10.54 -6.95
CA THR A 370 19.94 -10.00 -6.59
C THR A 370 20.79 -9.74 -7.82
N ILE A 371 20.89 -10.69 -8.76
CA ILE A 371 21.66 -10.50 -10.00
C ILE A 371 21.05 -9.41 -10.88
N ALA A 372 19.71 -9.37 -10.99
CA ALA A 372 19.01 -8.45 -11.88
C ALA A 372 19.28 -6.97 -11.56
N THR A 373 19.62 -6.65 -10.31
CA THR A 373 20.00 -5.28 -9.91
C THR A 373 21.25 -4.77 -10.63
N ALA A 374 22.19 -5.68 -10.95
CA ALA A 374 23.47 -5.37 -11.57
C ALA A 374 23.55 -5.78 -13.05
N ASP A 375 22.93 -6.91 -13.43
CA ASP A 375 23.06 -7.51 -14.76
C ASP A 375 21.80 -8.32 -15.14
N ILE A 376 20.89 -7.69 -15.88
CA ILE A 376 19.61 -8.31 -16.26
C ILE A 376 19.78 -9.54 -17.18
N GLU A 377 20.82 -9.58 -18.02
CA GLU A 377 21.05 -10.69 -18.94
C GLU A 377 21.57 -11.93 -18.21
N LYS A 378 22.43 -11.73 -17.20
CA LYS A 378 22.79 -12.83 -16.28
C LYS A 378 21.59 -13.33 -15.48
N ALA A 379 20.72 -12.44 -15.02
CA ALA A 379 19.50 -12.83 -14.33
C ALA A 379 18.57 -13.66 -15.23
N ARG A 380 18.42 -13.29 -16.51
CA ARG A 380 17.69 -14.08 -17.52
C ARG A 380 18.33 -15.45 -17.76
N THR A 381 19.66 -15.53 -17.76
CA THR A 381 20.38 -16.81 -17.89
C THR A 381 20.12 -17.72 -16.68
N LEU A 382 20.20 -17.16 -15.46
CA LEU A 382 19.90 -17.91 -14.23
C LEU A 382 18.43 -18.36 -14.18
N TYR A 383 17.50 -17.49 -14.60
CA TYR A 383 16.10 -17.87 -14.76
C TYR A 383 15.93 -19.05 -15.74
N ALA A 384 16.60 -19.02 -16.90
CA ALA A 384 16.52 -20.09 -17.89
C ALA A 384 17.01 -21.44 -17.34
N GLN A 385 18.05 -21.43 -16.50
CA GLN A 385 18.58 -22.61 -15.81
C GLN A 385 17.52 -23.26 -14.90
N TYR A 386 16.82 -22.48 -14.08
CA TYR A 386 15.86 -22.99 -13.11
C TYR A 386 14.40 -23.03 -13.58
N LYS A 387 14.11 -22.50 -14.77
CA LYS A 387 12.74 -22.40 -15.32
C LYS A 387 12.02 -23.75 -15.32
N LYS A 388 12.70 -24.83 -15.75
CA LYS A 388 12.10 -26.16 -15.81
C LYS A 388 11.67 -26.66 -14.42
N THR A 389 12.50 -26.43 -13.40
CA THR A 389 12.23 -26.81 -12.02
C THR A 389 11.01 -26.06 -11.48
N MET A 390 10.91 -24.75 -11.71
CA MET A 390 9.76 -23.95 -11.27
C MET A 390 8.46 -24.35 -11.97
N LEU A 391 8.50 -24.68 -13.26
CA LEU A 391 7.33 -25.16 -14.00
C LEU A 391 6.88 -26.56 -13.52
N ALA A 392 7.82 -27.47 -13.26
CA ALA A 392 7.51 -28.78 -12.70
C ALA A 392 6.84 -28.68 -11.31
N LEU A 393 7.30 -27.77 -10.45
CA LEU A 393 6.64 -27.51 -9.17
C LEU A 393 5.22 -26.97 -9.34
N ARG A 394 4.96 -26.18 -10.38
CA ARG A 394 3.63 -25.65 -10.69
C ARG A 394 2.66 -26.75 -11.11
N GLU A 395 3.12 -27.69 -11.94
CA GLU A 395 2.32 -28.79 -12.47
C GLU A 395 1.81 -29.74 -11.37
N ASN A 396 2.48 -29.79 -10.22
CA ASN A 396 2.04 -30.56 -9.06
C ASN A 396 0.75 -30.00 -8.40
N ASN A 397 0.29 -28.80 -8.79
CA ASN A 397 -0.98 -28.19 -8.39
C ASN A 397 -1.22 -28.07 -6.86
N VAL A 398 -0.15 -27.93 -6.09
CA VAL A 398 -0.24 -27.60 -4.65
C VAL A 398 -0.49 -26.10 -4.51
N SER A 399 -1.59 -25.72 -3.84
CA SER A 399 -2.07 -24.33 -3.75
C SER A 399 -1.01 -23.38 -3.18
N GLU A 400 -0.37 -23.79 -2.08
CA GLU A 400 0.62 -22.99 -1.35
C GLU A 400 1.89 -22.75 -2.17
N THR A 401 2.39 -23.80 -2.84
CA THR A 401 3.55 -23.69 -3.75
C THR A 401 3.20 -22.83 -4.97
N ASN A 402 1.99 -22.96 -5.51
CA ASN A 402 1.52 -22.18 -6.64
C ASN A 402 1.39 -20.68 -6.31
N GLU A 403 1.05 -20.33 -5.07
CA GLU A 403 1.04 -18.94 -4.62
C GLU A 403 2.46 -18.37 -4.54
N THR A 404 3.42 -19.09 -3.96
CA THR A 404 4.84 -18.71 -3.94
C THR A 404 5.43 -18.55 -5.34
N LEU A 405 5.07 -19.45 -6.27
CA LEU A 405 5.43 -19.33 -7.69
C LEU A 405 4.78 -18.11 -8.33
N SER A 406 3.52 -17.83 -8.02
CA SER A 406 2.82 -16.65 -8.57
C SER A 406 3.45 -15.34 -8.09
N LYS A 407 3.82 -15.23 -6.80
CA LYS A 407 4.66 -14.14 -6.26
C LYS A 407 5.96 -14.03 -7.07
N THR A 408 6.67 -15.13 -7.26
CA THR A 408 7.94 -15.19 -8.01
C THR A 408 7.78 -14.65 -9.43
N PHE A 409 6.86 -15.19 -10.22
CA PHE A 409 6.67 -14.78 -11.61
C PHE A 409 6.22 -13.32 -11.76
N ARG A 410 5.37 -12.81 -10.85
CA ARG A 410 4.98 -11.38 -10.84
C ARG A 410 6.18 -10.47 -10.61
N ARG A 411 7.07 -10.82 -9.69
CA ARG A 411 8.28 -10.04 -9.38
C ARG A 411 9.29 -10.11 -10.53
N LEU A 412 9.49 -11.29 -11.12
CA LEU A 412 10.32 -11.46 -12.32
C LEU A 412 9.79 -10.66 -13.52
N ARG A 413 8.47 -10.52 -13.65
CA ARG A 413 7.85 -9.66 -14.67
C ARG A 413 8.18 -8.20 -14.45
N HIS A 414 8.17 -7.71 -13.22
CA HIS A 414 8.55 -6.33 -12.91
C HIS A 414 10.04 -6.05 -13.15
N LEU A 415 10.89 -7.08 -13.12
CA LEU A 415 12.29 -6.98 -13.54
C LEU A 415 12.48 -7.09 -15.08
N GLY A 416 11.43 -7.39 -15.86
CA GLY A 416 11.55 -7.63 -17.30
C GLY A 416 12.22 -8.95 -17.67
N ILE A 417 12.23 -9.92 -16.75
CA ILE A 417 12.76 -11.28 -16.96
C ILE A 417 11.69 -12.19 -17.57
N VAL A 418 10.43 -11.96 -17.21
CA VAL A 418 9.24 -12.66 -17.71
C VAL A 418 8.29 -11.64 -18.33
N ASP A 419 7.62 -11.98 -19.41
CA ASP A 419 6.64 -11.10 -20.06
C ASP A 419 5.18 -11.42 -19.69
N ASP A 420 4.26 -10.54 -20.10
CA ASP A 420 2.82 -10.68 -19.83
C ASP A 420 2.20 -11.93 -20.49
N ARG A 421 2.77 -12.42 -21.60
CA ARG A 421 2.29 -13.64 -22.28
C ARG A 421 2.62 -14.86 -21.44
N GLN A 422 3.84 -14.94 -20.92
CA GLN A 422 4.24 -16.01 -20.03
C GLN A 422 3.41 -16.05 -18.75
N LEU A 423 3.04 -14.89 -18.20
CA LEU A 423 2.11 -14.86 -17.05
C LEU A 423 0.71 -15.38 -17.43
N ALA A 424 0.19 -14.98 -18.59
CA ALA A 424 -1.10 -15.44 -19.09
C ALA A 424 -1.11 -16.96 -19.34
N ASP A 425 -0.05 -17.52 -19.93
CA ASP A 425 0.12 -18.96 -20.15
C ASP A 425 0.10 -19.76 -18.83
N LEU A 426 0.54 -19.12 -17.74
CA LEU A 426 0.53 -19.70 -16.40
C LEU A 426 -0.77 -19.40 -15.64
N ASN A 427 -1.73 -18.67 -16.22
CA ASN A 427 -2.92 -18.17 -15.55
C ASN A 427 -2.58 -17.31 -14.29
N ILE A 428 -1.51 -16.53 -14.36
CA ILE A 428 -1.09 -15.60 -13.31
C ILE A 428 -1.58 -14.20 -13.66
N VAL A 429 -2.48 -13.68 -12.84
CA VAL A 429 -3.03 -12.34 -13.04
C VAL A 429 -2.27 -11.29 -12.24
N ILE A 430 -2.12 -10.09 -12.82
CA ILE A 430 -1.63 -8.88 -12.16
C ILE A 430 -2.82 -7.94 -11.88
N PRO A 431 -3.17 -7.71 -10.61
CA PRO A 431 -4.21 -6.75 -10.23
C PRO A 431 -3.73 -5.29 -10.36
N LYS A 432 -4.68 -4.35 -10.41
CA LYS A 432 -4.45 -2.90 -10.43
C LYS A 432 -4.22 -2.37 -9.01
N LEU A 433 -3.01 -2.59 -8.49
CA LEU A 433 -2.62 -2.20 -7.12
C LEU A 433 -2.56 -0.69 -6.90
N ALA A 434 -2.26 0.09 -7.96
CA ALA A 434 -2.26 1.56 -7.93
C ALA A 434 -3.64 2.18 -8.22
N GLY A 435 -4.67 1.33 -8.37
CA GLY A 435 -5.98 1.70 -8.88
C GLY A 435 -6.04 1.90 -10.41
N PRO A 436 -7.25 2.18 -10.94
CA PRO A 436 -8.52 2.16 -10.21
C PRO A 436 -8.86 0.74 -9.73
N PHE A 437 -9.46 0.61 -8.53
CA PHE A 437 -9.78 -0.69 -7.92
C PHE A 437 -11.02 -1.31 -8.55
N SER A 438 -11.90 -0.51 -9.17
CA SER A 438 -12.98 -1.00 -10.03
C SER A 438 -12.47 -1.94 -11.14
N GLU A 439 -11.25 -1.77 -11.63
CA GLU A 439 -10.64 -2.68 -12.61
C GLU A 439 -10.37 -4.09 -12.06
N ASN A 440 -10.33 -4.26 -10.74
CA ASN A 440 -10.14 -5.58 -10.12
C ASN A 440 -11.46 -6.35 -9.99
N ILE A 441 -12.62 -5.73 -10.24
CA ILE A 441 -13.93 -6.39 -10.24
C ILE A 441 -13.97 -7.55 -11.23
N LYS A 442 -13.29 -7.42 -12.38
CA LYS A 442 -13.15 -8.50 -13.38
C LYS A 442 -12.46 -9.75 -12.85
N LEU A 443 -11.75 -9.66 -11.73
CA LEU A 443 -11.10 -10.79 -11.05
C LEU A 443 -12.01 -11.48 -10.04
N MET A 444 -13.22 -10.96 -9.87
CA MET A 444 -14.25 -11.43 -8.94
C MET A 444 -15.65 -11.40 -9.59
N GLU A 445 -15.73 -11.52 -10.91
CA GLU A 445 -16.98 -11.36 -11.67
C GLU A 445 -18.07 -12.32 -11.19
N ASN A 446 -17.72 -13.58 -10.94
CA ASN A 446 -18.65 -14.58 -10.41
C ASN A 446 -19.16 -14.18 -9.02
N GLU A 447 -18.26 -13.78 -8.12
CA GLU A 447 -18.65 -13.40 -6.77
C GLU A 447 -19.50 -12.12 -6.76
N ILE A 448 -19.24 -11.16 -7.66
CA ILE A 448 -20.05 -9.95 -7.81
C ILE A 448 -21.45 -10.27 -8.32
N GLN A 449 -21.59 -11.17 -9.30
CA GLN A 449 -22.90 -11.62 -9.78
C GLN A 449 -23.72 -12.30 -8.68
N GLU A 450 -23.06 -13.04 -7.78
CA GLU A 450 -23.73 -13.63 -6.61
C GLU A 450 -24.16 -12.57 -5.59
N ILE A 451 -23.29 -11.61 -5.29
CA ILE A 451 -23.61 -10.48 -4.40
C ILE A 451 -24.79 -9.66 -4.93
N GLN A 452 -24.86 -9.45 -6.25
CA GLN A 452 -26.01 -8.78 -6.87
C GLN A 452 -27.33 -9.55 -6.65
N LYS A 453 -27.31 -10.89 -6.73
CA LYS A 453 -28.48 -11.73 -6.41
C LYS A 453 -28.86 -11.64 -4.93
N MET A 454 -27.87 -11.55 -4.04
CA MET A 454 -28.09 -11.35 -2.60
C MET A 454 -28.76 -10.00 -2.33
N ALA A 455 -28.27 -8.92 -2.96
CA ALA A 455 -28.89 -7.59 -2.87
C ALA A 455 -30.33 -7.57 -3.40
N ALA A 456 -30.60 -8.25 -4.53
CA ALA A 456 -31.95 -8.41 -5.07
C ALA A 456 -32.89 -9.21 -4.15
N THR A 457 -32.34 -10.10 -3.31
CA THR A 457 -33.12 -10.83 -2.30
C THR A 457 -33.60 -9.90 -1.18
N ILE A 458 -32.76 -8.94 -0.76
CA ILE A 458 -33.15 -7.89 0.20
C ILE A 458 -34.30 -7.05 -0.38
N GLU A 459 -34.20 -6.67 -1.65
CA GLU A 459 -35.23 -5.86 -2.32
C GLU A 459 -36.58 -6.61 -2.45
N SER A 460 -36.54 -7.88 -2.86
CA SER A 460 -37.75 -8.65 -3.16
C SER A 460 -38.53 -9.15 -1.94
N LYS A 461 -37.91 -9.17 -0.76
CA LYS A 461 -38.55 -9.58 0.51
C LYS A 461 -38.98 -8.32 1.30
N PRO A 462 -40.28 -8.03 1.46
CA PRO A 462 -40.76 -6.84 2.18
C PRO A 462 -40.25 -6.75 3.63
N GLU A 463 -40.16 -7.89 4.31
CA GLU A 463 -39.64 -7.98 5.68
C GLU A 463 -38.18 -7.52 5.79
N LEU A 464 -37.36 -7.78 4.76
CA LEU A 464 -35.97 -7.33 4.71
C LEU A 464 -35.83 -5.89 4.22
N SER A 465 -36.55 -5.52 3.17
CA SER A 465 -36.44 -4.18 2.58
C SER A 465 -36.97 -3.07 3.49
N GLN A 466 -37.78 -3.39 4.50
CA GLN A 466 -38.19 -2.49 5.58
C GLN A 466 -37.09 -2.26 6.63
N LEU A 467 -36.13 -3.18 6.75
CA LEU A 467 -35.08 -3.14 7.75
C LEU A 467 -33.73 -2.73 7.16
N ILE A 468 -33.46 -3.11 5.91
CA ILE A 468 -32.16 -2.99 5.26
C ILE A 468 -32.34 -2.31 3.91
N TYR A 469 -31.44 -1.38 3.56
CA TYR A 469 -31.38 -0.88 2.19
C TYR A 469 -30.90 -2.01 1.25
N PRO A 470 -31.51 -2.18 0.06
CA PRO A 470 -31.04 -3.14 -0.93
C PRO A 470 -29.76 -2.65 -1.65
N ALA A 471 -28.72 -2.34 -0.87
CA ALA A 471 -27.41 -1.86 -1.31
C ALA A 471 -26.33 -2.54 -0.46
N VAL A 472 -25.32 -3.09 -1.12
CA VAL A 472 -24.21 -3.84 -0.51
C VAL A 472 -22.89 -3.18 -0.89
N LEU A 473 -22.05 -2.96 0.11
CA LEU A 473 -20.67 -2.53 -0.07
C LEU A 473 -19.78 -3.76 -0.21
N VAL A 474 -18.99 -3.82 -1.28
CA VAL A 474 -17.94 -4.83 -1.46
C VAL A 474 -16.59 -4.14 -1.28
N PHE A 475 -15.79 -4.59 -0.31
CA PHE A 475 -14.51 -3.96 0.01
C PHE A 475 -13.43 -4.99 0.37
N GLY A 476 -12.33 -4.53 0.97
CA GLY A 476 -11.28 -5.42 1.47
C GLY A 476 -10.19 -5.75 0.46
N SER A 477 -9.32 -6.70 0.81
CA SER A 477 -8.09 -6.96 0.04
C SER A 477 -8.32 -7.51 -1.35
N ARG A 478 -9.41 -8.24 -1.59
CA ARG A 478 -9.67 -8.80 -2.93
C ARG A 478 -9.98 -7.68 -3.92
N LEU A 479 -10.82 -6.72 -3.54
CA LEU A 479 -11.11 -5.55 -4.37
C LEU A 479 -9.85 -4.72 -4.63
N LYS A 480 -9.02 -4.50 -3.61
CA LYS A 480 -7.77 -3.75 -3.77
C LYS A 480 -6.67 -4.50 -4.53
N GLY A 481 -6.84 -5.83 -4.70
CA GLY A 481 -5.89 -6.69 -5.38
C GLY A 481 -4.75 -7.23 -4.51
N TYR A 482 -4.67 -6.86 -3.23
CA TYR A 482 -3.65 -7.38 -2.31
C TYR A 482 -3.95 -8.82 -1.85
N GLY A 483 -5.23 -9.22 -1.88
CA GLY A 483 -5.72 -10.48 -1.34
C GLY A 483 -5.37 -11.69 -2.20
N GLU A 484 -5.20 -12.84 -1.56
CA GLU A 484 -5.11 -14.12 -2.26
C GLU A 484 -6.44 -14.48 -2.92
N GLN A 485 -6.44 -15.42 -3.88
CA GLN A 485 -7.69 -15.85 -4.53
C GLN A 485 -8.65 -16.55 -3.55
N SER A 486 -8.08 -17.17 -2.51
CA SER A 486 -8.74 -17.80 -1.37
C SER A 486 -9.11 -16.83 -0.26
N ALA A 487 -8.74 -15.55 -0.37
CA ALA A 487 -9.05 -14.57 0.66
C ALA A 487 -10.56 -14.32 0.77
N ASP A 488 -10.97 -13.93 1.96
CA ASP A 488 -12.36 -13.62 2.28
C ASP A 488 -12.84 -12.37 1.49
N ILE A 489 -14.14 -12.27 1.29
CA ILE A 489 -14.82 -11.11 0.70
C ILE A 489 -15.48 -10.34 1.83
N ASP A 490 -14.99 -9.12 2.05
CA ASP A 490 -15.48 -8.24 3.10
C ASP A 490 -16.70 -7.46 2.55
N LEU A 491 -17.83 -7.53 3.28
CA LEU A 491 -19.10 -6.93 2.88
C LEU A 491 -19.68 -5.98 3.94
N GLY A 492 -20.45 -5.00 3.49
CA GLY A 492 -21.18 -4.07 4.34
C GLY A 492 -22.60 -3.81 3.85
N VAL A 493 -23.52 -3.56 4.77
CA VAL A 493 -24.94 -3.26 4.50
C VAL A 493 -25.41 -2.08 5.33
N PHE A 494 -26.50 -1.44 4.92
CA PHE A 494 -27.07 -0.28 5.63
C PHE A 494 -28.41 -0.63 6.27
N MET A 495 -28.50 -0.50 7.59
CA MET A 495 -29.78 -0.61 8.31
C MET A 495 -30.56 0.70 8.16
N ARG A 496 -31.86 0.60 7.95
CA ARG A 496 -32.73 1.77 7.78
C ARG A 496 -32.88 2.57 9.08
N PRO A 497 -33.17 3.88 9.00
CA PRO A 497 -33.54 4.68 10.15
C PRO A 497 -34.72 4.07 10.93
N GLY A 498 -34.62 4.07 12.25
CA GLY A 498 -35.67 3.61 13.16
C GLY A 498 -35.69 2.11 13.45
N VAL A 499 -34.83 1.30 12.83
CA VAL A 499 -34.65 -0.12 13.19
C VAL A 499 -34.06 -0.21 14.61
N SER A 500 -34.63 -1.08 15.45
CA SER A 500 -34.15 -1.26 16.82
C SER A 500 -32.87 -2.08 16.84
N ILE A 501 -31.91 -1.66 17.66
CA ILE A 501 -30.69 -2.44 17.91
C ILE A 501 -30.99 -3.76 18.62
N ASP A 502 -32.12 -3.85 19.33
CA ASP A 502 -32.56 -5.08 19.99
C ASP A 502 -32.87 -6.19 18.98
N ASP A 503 -33.20 -5.84 17.74
CA ASP A 503 -33.49 -6.77 16.64
C ASP A 503 -32.20 -7.26 15.94
N ARG A 504 -31.02 -6.75 16.34
CA ARG A 504 -29.74 -7.02 15.68
C ARG A 504 -29.42 -8.51 15.55
N LYS A 505 -29.73 -9.31 16.57
CA LYS A 505 -29.46 -10.76 16.52
C LYS A 505 -30.27 -11.46 15.42
N GLU A 506 -31.55 -11.12 15.30
CA GLU A 506 -32.42 -11.66 14.26
C GLU A 506 -31.96 -11.19 12.88
N LEU A 507 -31.58 -9.92 12.75
CA LEU A 507 -30.99 -9.37 11.53
C LEU A 507 -29.71 -10.09 11.13
N GLN A 508 -28.82 -10.40 12.08
CA GLN A 508 -27.59 -11.16 11.80
C GLN A 508 -27.86 -12.57 11.33
N ASP A 509 -28.87 -13.24 11.87
CA ASP A 509 -29.26 -14.59 11.43
C ASP A 509 -29.83 -14.54 10.00
N LEU A 510 -30.65 -13.53 9.69
CA LEU A 510 -31.15 -13.28 8.32
C LEU A 510 -30.01 -12.94 7.34
N LEU A 511 -29.07 -12.08 7.74
CA LEU A 511 -27.91 -11.73 6.91
C LEU A 511 -27.04 -12.95 6.62
N LYS A 512 -26.81 -13.84 7.60
CA LYS A 512 -26.07 -15.10 7.37
C LYS A 512 -26.79 -16.03 6.39
N GLU A 513 -28.11 -16.06 6.41
CA GLU A 513 -28.91 -16.83 5.44
C GLU A 513 -28.75 -16.26 4.01
N ILE A 514 -28.83 -14.92 3.87
CA ILE A 514 -28.74 -14.25 2.57
C ILE A 514 -27.32 -14.34 1.99
N PHE A 515 -26.31 -14.08 2.83
CA PHE A 515 -24.90 -14.02 2.43
C PHE A 515 -24.17 -15.34 2.71
N SER A 516 -24.77 -16.46 2.34
CA SER A 516 -24.28 -17.82 2.66
C SER A 516 -23.09 -18.31 1.82
N HIS A 517 -22.35 -17.41 1.17
CA HIS A 517 -21.22 -17.78 0.30
C HIS A 517 -19.98 -18.13 1.12
N GLU A 518 -19.24 -19.17 0.69
CA GLU A 518 -18.09 -19.72 1.42
C GLU A 518 -16.97 -18.69 1.71
N LYS A 519 -16.82 -17.69 0.82
CA LYS A 519 -15.81 -16.63 0.97
C LYS A 519 -16.27 -15.44 1.81
N ILE A 520 -17.56 -15.28 2.10
CA ILE A 520 -18.07 -14.17 2.93
C ILE A 520 -18.01 -14.53 4.41
N ARG A 521 -18.12 -15.83 4.75
CA ARG A 521 -18.05 -16.38 6.12
C ARG A 521 -19.01 -15.75 7.14
N GLY A 522 -20.03 -15.02 6.68
CA GLY A 522 -21.09 -14.46 7.52
C GLY A 522 -20.68 -13.28 8.42
N GLU A 523 -19.48 -12.71 8.22
CA GLU A 523 -19.01 -11.51 8.93
C GLU A 523 -19.38 -10.27 8.07
N ILE A 524 -20.61 -9.76 8.22
CA ILE A 524 -21.12 -8.59 7.47
C ILE A 524 -21.06 -7.35 8.36
N VAL A 525 -20.47 -6.26 7.87
CA VAL A 525 -20.47 -4.97 8.56
C VAL A 525 -21.84 -4.29 8.41
N GLU A 526 -22.38 -3.83 9.53
CA GLU A 526 -23.69 -3.19 9.63
C GLU A 526 -23.50 -1.68 9.86
N PHE A 527 -23.89 -0.86 8.89
CA PHE A 527 -23.94 0.60 9.03
C PHE A 527 -25.35 1.01 9.45
N TRP A 528 -25.53 1.35 10.72
CA TRP A 528 -26.84 1.74 11.27
C TRP A 528 -27.10 3.22 11.01
N LEU A 529 -28.19 3.53 10.31
CA LEU A 529 -28.48 4.90 9.90
C LEU A 529 -29.48 5.59 10.83
N GLU A 530 -29.29 6.89 10.99
CA GLU A 530 -30.23 7.82 11.59
C GLU A 530 -30.61 8.87 10.52
N GLU A 531 -31.85 9.36 10.58
CA GLU A 531 -32.33 10.43 9.70
C GLU A 531 -32.64 11.67 10.51
N LYS A 532 -32.08 12.81 10.10
CA LYS A 532 -32.36 14.12 10.67
C LYS A 532 -32.39 15.16 9.56
N ASP A 533 -33.45 15.95 9.52
CA ASP A 533 -33.64 17.04 8.54
C ASP A 533 -33.48 16.58 7.07
N GLY A 534 -33.88 15.33 6.78
CA GLY A 534 -33.79 14.71 5.45
C GLY A 534 -32.38 14.25 5.04
N GLN A 535 -31.40 14.35 5.95
CA GLN A 535 -30.05 13.82 5.79
C GLN A 535 -29.89 12.53 6.60
N LEU A 536 -29.05 11.63 6.09
CA LEU A 536 -28.69 10.37 6.74
C LEU A 536 -27.32 10.52 7.40
N SER A 537 -27.16 9.92 8.58
CA SER A 537 -25.88 9.77 9.26
C SER A 537 -25.73 8.37 9.84
N ILE A 538 -24.49 7.89 9.95
CA ILE A 538 -24.21 6.63 10.66
C ILE A 538 -24.24 6.89 12.17
N ARG A 539 -24.93 6.01 12.89
CA ARG A 539 -24.98 5.98 14.35
C ARG A 539 -23.74 5.29 14.89
N ASP A 540 -22.95 6.03 15.66
CA ASP A 540 -21.80 5.48 16.39
C ASP A 540 -22.24 4.92 17.74
N PHE A 541 -21.90 3.65 18.00
CA PHE A 541 -22.23 2.97 19.25
C PHE A 541 -21.10 3.09 20.27
N ALA A 542 -21.45 3.18 21.56
CA ALA A 542 -20.45 3.22 22.63
C ALA A 542 -19.75 1.88 22.86
N GLU A 543 -20.49 0.78 22.64
CA GLU A 543 -19.92 -0.57 22.65
C GLU A 543 -19.31 -0.86 21.29
N ARG A 544 -18.03 -1.23 21.31
CA ARG A 544 -17.30 -1.55 20.09
C ARG A 544 -17.54 -2.99 19.68
N ASP A 545 -17.87 -3.16 18.41
CA ASP A 545 -18.07 -4.44 17.76
C ASP A 545 -17.55 -4.33 16.33
N VAL A 546 -16.75 -5.31 15.91
CA VAL A 546 -16.11 -5.35 14.58
C VAL A 546 -17.12 -5.41 13.42
N LEU A 547 -18.37 -5.80 13.71
CA LEU A 547 -19.46 -5.85 12.75
C LEU A 547 -20.32 -4.57 12.77
N LEU A 548 -20.07 -3.61 13.65
CA LEU A 548 -20.74 -2.31 13.65
C LEU A 548 -19.86 -1.29 12.93
N GLY A 549 -20.33 -0.83 11.77
CA GLY A 549 -19.63 0.20 11.01
C GLY A 549 -19.77 1.58 11.65
N GLU A 550 -18.66 2.31 11.75
CA GLU A 550 -18.62 3.64 12.37
C GLU A 550 -18.64 4.76 11.33
N SER A 551 -19.10 5.94 11.73
CA SER A 551 -19.28 7.09 10.87
C SER A 551 -17.98 7.60 10.25
N HIS A 552 -16.84 7.31 10.87
CA HIS A 552 -15.53 7.67 10.35
C HIS A 552 -14.89 6.63 9.43
N TRP A 553 -15.52 5.47 9.18
CA TRP A 553 -15.02 4.44 8.25
C TRP A 553 -15.18 4.83 6.77
N THR A 554 -14.71 6.03 6.43
CA THR A 554 -14.78 6.62 5.09
C THR A 554 -14.00 5.82 4.06
N HIS A 555 -12.97 5.09 4.48
CA HIS A 555 -12.24 4.15 3.63
C HIS A 555 -13.16 3.06 3.04
N ILE A 556 -14.19 2.61 3.78
CA ILE A 556 -15.22 1.70 3.27
C ILE A 556 -16.25 2.48 2.46
N LEU A 557 -16.84 3.55 3.03
CA LEU A 557 -17.94 4.28 2.38
C LEU A 557 -17.56 4.83 0.99
N PHE A 558 -16.33 5.34 0.86
CA PHE A 558 -15.81 5.91 -0.39
C PHE A 558 -14.97 4.92 -1.21
N GLY A 559 -14.36 3.92 -0.57
CA GLY A 559 -13.46 2.96 -1.23
C GLY A 559 -14.10 1.65 -1.67
N ALA A 560 -15.30 1.32 -1.19
CA ALA A 560 -16.04 0.11 -1.57
C ALA A 560 -16.76 0.25 -2.91
N VAL A 561 -16.96 -0.87 -3.60
CA VAL A 561 -17.90 -0.98 -4.72
C VAL A 561 -19.33 -1.10 -4.17
N TRP A 562 -20.28 -0.38 -4.77
CA TRP A 562 -21.68 -0.37 -4.35
C TRP A 562 -22.51 -1.24 -5.31
N GLU A 563 -23.06 -2.35 -4.83
CA GLU A 563 -23.88 -3.28 -5.61
C GLU A 563 -25.33 -3.29 -5.10
N GLY A 564 -26.31 -3.47 -5.99
CA GLY A 564 -27.73 -3.59 -5.64
C GLY A 564 -28.64 -2.60 -6.33
N ASN A 565 -29.70 -2.19 -5.64
CA ASN A 565 -30.73 -1.32 -6.20
C ASN A 565 -30.21 0.10 -6.45
N LYS A 566 -30.27 0.55 -7.71
CA LYS A 566 -29.73 1.85 -8.13
C LYS A 566 -30.37 3.05 -7.39
N ASN A 567 -31.67 3.00 -7.11
CA ASN A 567 -32.35 4.10 -6.42
C ASN A 567 -31.91 4.19 -4.95
N ALA A 568 -31.78 3.05 -4.27
CA ALA A 568 -31.26 2.99 -2.91
C ALA A 568 -29.82 3.49 -2.83
N ILE A 569 -28.96 3.07 -3.77
CA ILE A 569 -27.57 3.54 -3.85
C ILE A 569 -27.52 5.06 -4.07
N ARG A 570 -28.33 5.60 -5.00
CA ARG A 570 -28.41 7.04 -5.24
C ARG A 570 -28.86 7.80 -3.99
N GLU A 571 -29.94 7.34 -3.34
CA GLU A 571 -30.44 7.96 -2.11
C GLU A 571 -29.36 7.99 -1.02
N LEU A 572 -28.66 6.87 -0.80
CA LEU A 572 -27.57 6.79 0.17
C LEU A 572 -26.43 7.75 -0.21
N ARG A 573 -25.99 7.79 -1.47
CA ARG A 573 -24.95 8.74 -1.90
C ARG A 573 -25.35 10.19 -1.66
N GLU A 574 -26.58 10.55 -2.01
CA GLU A 574 -27.11 11.92 -1.88
C GLU A 574 -27.32 12.33 -0.42
N LYS A 575 -27.94 11.47 0.40
CA LYS A 575 -28.32 11.82 1.78
C LYS A 575 -27.27 11.49 2.83
N LEU A 576 -26.38 10.53 2.58
CA LEU A 576 -25.33 10.13 3.53
C LEU A 576 -23.98 10.77 3.18
N LEU A 577 -23.47 10.54 1.95
CA LEU A 577 -22.08 10.87 1.63
C LEU A 577 -21.83 12.37 1.42
N VAL A 578 -22.83 13.12 0.99
CA VAL A 578 -22.70 14.57 0.77
C VAL A 578 -22.26 15.31 2.03
N SER A 579 -22.73 14.87 3.21
CA SER A 579 -22.36 15.48 4.49
C SER A 579 -20.86 15.44 4.79
N TYR A 580 -20.13 14.45 4.25
CA TYR A 580 -18.68 14.31 4.43
C TYR A 580 -17.87 15.31 3.60
N LEU A 581 -18.47 15.93 2.59
CA LEU A 581 -17.80 16.91 1.74
C LEU A 581 -17.81 18.32 2.35
N TYR A 582 -18.73 18.60 3.27
CA TYR A 582 -18.82 19.91 3.89
C TYR A 582 -17.75 20.08 4.97
N ASP A 583 -17.17 21.28 5.00
CA ASP A 583 -16.33 21.73 6.10
C ASP A 583 -17.21 21.94 7.33
N THR A 584 -16.96 21.21 8.39
CA THR A 584 -17.76 21.28 9.60
C THR A 584 -16.81 21.26 10.79
N ASP A 585 -17.13 22.00 11.86
CA ASP A 585 -16.44 21.89 13.15
C ASP A 585 -16.82 20.59 13.90
N LYS A 586 -17.17 19.53 13.16
CA LYS A 586 -17.56 18.24 13.73
C LYS A 586 -16.31 17.59 14.31
N GLU A 587 -16.38 17.22 15.58
CA GLU A 587 -15.38 16.40 16.22
C GLU A 587 -15.90 14.97 16.42
N ILE A 588 -15.02 13.99 16.24
CA ILE A 588 -15.24 12.58 16.55
C ILE A 588 -14.15 12.18 17.54
N HIS A 589 -14.56 11.72 18.73
CA HIS A 589 -13.64 11.40 19.83
C HIS A 589 -12.66 12.52 20.20
N GLY A 590 -13.05 13.79 20.03
CA GLY A 590 -12.22 14.97 20.33
C GLY A 590 -11.18 15.30 19.25
N HIS A 591 -11.30 14.69 18.07
CA HIS A 591 -10.48 15.00 16.89
C HIS A 591 -11.35 15.60 15.80
N ASP A 592 -10.79 16.50 14.99
CA ASP A 592 -11.44 16.96 13.76
C ASP A 592 -11.88 15.77 12.91
N ALA A 593 -13.16 15.74 12.55
CA ALA A 593 -13.75 14.60 11.87
C ALA A 593 -13.12 14.35 10.49
N ARG A 594 -12.80 15.42 9.77
CA ARG A 594 -12.22 15.32 8.43
C ARG A 594 -10.80 14.76 8.48
N SER A 595 -9.97 15.23 9.41
CA SER A 595 -8.64 14.67 9.61
C SER A 595 -8.73 13.17 9.91
N LEU A 596 -9.67 12.75 10.76
CA LEU A 596 -9.91 11.32 11.04
C LEU A 596 -10.37 10.55 9.78
N TYR A 597 -11.24 11.12 8.96
CA TYR A 597 -11.67 10.50 7.70
C TYR A 597 -10.51 10.26 6.75
N LEU A 598 -9.58 11.20 6.63
CA LEU A 598 -8.41 11.07 5.77
C LEU A 598 -7.39 10.09 6.34
N GLU A 599 -7.20 10.08 7.67
CA GLU A 599 -6.36 9.10 8.36
C GLU A 599 -6.87 7.67 8.11
N GLU A 600 -8.18 7.45 8.17
CA GLU A 600 -8.78 6.15 7.87
C GLU A 600 -8.53 5.70 6.43
N MET A 601 -8.71 6.61 5.46
CA MET A 601 -8.39 6.33 4.05
C MET A 601 -6.90 6.02 3.86
N GLU A 602 -6.01 6.75 4.53
CA GLU A 602 -4.56 6.54 4.49
C GLU A 602 -4.17 5.19 5.08
N ARG A 603 -4.65 4.90 6.30
CA ARG A 603 -4.34 3.65 7.02
C ARG A 603 -4.75 2.44 6.19
N ASP A 604 -5.97 2.45 5.67
CA ASP A 604 -6.56 1.34 4.94
C ASP A 604 -5.96 1.14 3.52
N THR A 605 -5.53 2.23 2.88
CA THR A 605 -4.96 2.17 1.52
C THR A 605 -3.45 1.91 1.54
N LEU A 606 -2.70 2.51 2.47
CA LEU A 606 -1.25 2.56 2.45
C LEU A 606 -0.60 1.72 3.55
N GLN A 607 -0.98 1.96 4.81
CA GLN A 607 -0.25 1.45 5.98
C GLN A 607 -0.60 -0.01 6.30
N TYR A 608 -1.84 -0.44 6.10
CA TYR A 608 -2.22 -1.81 6.38
C TYR A 608 -1.82 -2.74 5.22
N ARG A 609 -2.71 -3.02 4.26
CA ARG A 609 -2.48 -4.17 3.37
C ARG A 609 -1.40 -3.96 2.31
N LEU A 610 -1.16 -2.73 1.86
CA LEU A 610 -0.11 -2.46 0.87
C LEU A 610 1.28 -2.70 1.46
N MET A 611 1.57 -2.14 2.64
CA MET A 611 2.90 -2.23 3.25
C MET A 611 3.29 -3.65 3.67
N HIS A 612 2.38 -4.42 4.28
CA HIS A 612 2.80 -5.74 4.81
C HIS A 612 3.05 -6.78 3.72
N LYS A 613 2.10 -6.90 2.79
CA LYS A 613 2.05 -8.04 1.85
C LYS A 613 1.69 -7.59 0.44
N GLY A 614 0.92 -6.52 0.32
CA GLY A 614 0.40 -6.05 -0.96
C GLY A 614 1.47 -5.59 -1.92
N TYR A 615 2.54 -4.94 -1.46
CA TYR A 615 3.65 -4.53 -2.32
C TYR A 615 4.61 -5.69 -2.60
N GLU A 616 5.15 -6.29 -1.54
CA GLU A 616 6.17 -7.35 -1.65
C GLU A 616 5.69 -8.56 -2.47
N ARG A 617 4.39 -8.88 -2.45
CA ARG A 617 3.85 -10.00 -3.24
C ARG A 617 3.95 -9.82 -4.77
N PHE A 618 4.13 -8.58 -5.25
CA PHE A 618 4.08 -8.28 -6.68
C PHE A 618 5.35 -7.64 -7.21
N PHE A 619 6.08 -6.90 -6.37
CA PHE A 619 7.26 -6.13 -6.77
C PHE A 619 8.52 -6.64 -6.08
N PRO A 620 9.66 -6.70 -6.80
CA PRO A 620 10.97 -6.90 -6.17
C PRO A 620 11.34 -5.69 -5.32
N PRO A 621 12.24 -5.83 -4.32
CA PRO A 621 12.68 -4.72 -3.51
C PRO A 621 13.62 -3.83 -4.34
N CYS A 622 13.55 -2.52 -4.14
CA CYS A 622 14.31 -1.52 -4.87
C CYS A 622 14.61 -0.33 -3.96
N GLY A 623 15.89 -0.07 -3.68
CA GLY A 623 16.32 0.97 -2.75
C GLY A 623 16.32 0.52 -1.29
N GLY A 624 16.00 1.44 -0.36
CA GLY A 624 16.01 1.21 1.09
C GLY A 624 17.24 1.75 1.81
N ILE A 625 17.28 1.53 3.14
CA ILE A 625 18.44 1.81 4.00
C ILE A 625 18.97 0.48 4.51
N HIS A 626 20.20 0.13 4.10
CA HIS A 626 20.84 -1.15 4.42
C HIS A 626 22.08 -0.92 5.28
N THR A 627 21.85 -0.57 6.54
CA THR A 627 22.89 -0.34 7.55
C THR A 627 22.73 -1.32 8.71
N PRO A 628 23.80 -1.62 9.48
CA PRO A 628 23.71 -2.49 10.65
C PRO A 628 22.60 -2.14 11.66
N HIS A 629 22.26 -0.84 11.79
CA HIS A 629 21.20 -0.36 12.70
C HIS A 629 19.94 0.11 11.96
N ALA A 630 19.71 -0.34 10.72
CA ALA A 630 18.58 0.12 9.94
C ALA A 630 17.22 -0.21 10.61
N ASP A 631 17.15 -1.31 11.36
CA ASP A 631 15.98 -1.76 12.11
C ASP A 631 15.48 -0.74 13.15
N GLU A 632 16.37 0.08 13.73
CA GLU A 632 16.01 1.14 14.69
C GLU A 632 15.02 2.15 14.10
N ILE A 633 15.03 2.37 12.78
CA ILE A 633 14.07 3.24 12.06
C ILE A 633 13.10 2.48 11.16
N ASP A 634 12.99 1.16 11.39
CA ASP A 634 12.19 0.23 10.60
C ASP A 634 12.73 0.07 9.16
N GLY A 635 14.04 0.22 8.96
CA GLY A 635 14.74 0.26 7.66
C GLY A 635 14.55 -0.95 6.76
N GLU A 636 14.23 -2.11 7.36
CA GLU A 636 13.94 -3.36 6.65
C GLU A 636 12.50 -3.42 6.10
N SER A 637 11.62 -2.51 6.54
CA SER A 637 10.23 -2.48 6.06
C SER A 637 10.12 -1.93 4.64
N MET A 638 9.04 -2.30 3.94
CA MET A 638 8.72 -1.78 2.60
C MET A 638 8.51 -0.25 2.59
N PHE A 639 8.30 0.40 3.74
CA PHE A 639 8.18 1.86 3.82
C PHE A 639 9.39 2.60 3.22
N TRP A 640 10.58 2.00 3.31
CA TRP A 640 11.83 2.57 2.80
C TRP A 640 12.12 2.22 1.35
N ASP A 641 11.37 1.28 0.77
CA ASP A 641 11.50 0.86 -0.62
C ASP A 641 11.02 1.96 -1.58
N SER A 642 11.84 2.30 -2.58
CA SER A 642 11.55 3.39 -3.53
C SER A 642 10.30 3.10 -4.36
N GLY A 643 10.07 1.84 -4.73
CA GLY A 643 8.89 1.44 -5.49
C GLY A 643 7.63 1.38 -4.65
N TYR A 644 7.72 0.99 -3.37
CA TYR A 644 6.60 1.13 -2.43
C TYR A 644 6.22 2.60 -2.28
N ARG A 645 7.19 3.49 -2.02
CA ARG A 645 6.97 4.93 -1.85
C ARG A 645 6.33 5.55 -3.09
N GLN A 646 6.77 5.15 -4.28
CA GLN A 646 6.16 5.57 -5.54
C GLN A 646 4.69 5.12 -5.66
N MET A 647 4.40 3.86 -5.34
CA MET A 647 3.04 3.31 -5.33
C MET A 647 2.16 4.01 -4.29
N ALA A 648 2.68 4.20 -3.07
CA ALA A 648 1.99 4.81 -1.95
C ALA A 648 1.68 6.28 -2.23
N THR A 649 2.60 7.02 -2.84
CA THR A 649 2.36 8.40 -3.31
C THR A 649 1.21 8.45 -4.30
N LYS A 650 1.22 7.55 -5.30
CA LYS A 650 0.16 7.48 -6.31
C LYS A 650 -1.20 7.15 -5.67
N LEU A 651 -1.23 6.22 -4.73
CA LEU A 651 -2.45 5.86 -4.00
C LEU A 651 -2.91 6.99 -3.08
N PHE A 652 -2.01 7.69 -2.39
CA PHE A 652 -2.33 8.86 -1.56
C PHE A 652 -3.07 9.91 -2.40
N ILE A 653 -2.50 10.28 -3.56
CA ILE A 653 -3.10 11.24 -4.48
C ILE A 653 -4.48 10.78 -4.95
N ASN A 654 -4.63 9.50 -5.30
CA ASN A 654 -5.87 9.01 -5.91
C ASN A 654 -6.94 8.55 -4.91
N ARG A 655 -6.62 8.34 -3.63
CA ARG A 655 -7.49 7.67 -2.66
C ARG A 655 -7.61 8.35 -1.32
N VAL A 656 -6.53 8.99 -0.85
CA VAL A 656 -6.57 9.78 0.39
C VAL A 656 -6.97 11.19 -0.01
N PHE A 657 -8.20 11.32 -0.51
CA PHE A 657 -8.73 12.55 -1.06
C PHE A 657 -10.23 12.64 -0.78
N LEU A 658 -10.61 13.72 -0.11
CA LEU A 658 -11.99 14.08 0.16
C LEU A 658 -12.11 15.58 -0.10
N PRO A 659 -12.89 16.04 -1.08
CA PRO A 659 -13.07 17.48 -1.28
C PRO A 659 -13.62 18.18 -0.04
N LYS A 660 -13.19 19.43 0.19
CA LYS A 660 -13.60 20.26 1.32
C LYS A 660 -14.41 21.45 0.83
N ILE A 661 -15.73 21.40 0.99
CA ILE A 661 -16.67 22.41 0.50
C ILE A 661 -17.07 23.31 1.68
N PRO A 662 -16.94 24.65 1.58
CA PRO A 662 -17.46 25.55 2.61
C PRO A 662 -18.95 25.32 2.87
N GLN A 663 -19.39 25.48 4.12
CA GLN A 663 -20.84 25.42 4.39
C GLN A 663 -21.58 26.51 3.59
N PRO A 664 -22.78 26.21 3.09
CA PRO A 664 -23.61 27.17 2.38
C PRO A 664 -24.05 28.36 3.23
#